data_AF-A0A2D5T0V4-F1
#
_entry.id   AF-A0A2D5T0V4-F1
#
_cell.length_a   1.000
_cell.length_b   1.000
_cell.length_c   1.000
_cell.angle_alpha   90.00
_cell.angle_beta   90.00
_cell.angle_gamma   90.00
#
_symmetry.space_group_name_H-M   'P 1'
#
loop_
_entity.id
_entity.type
_entity.pdbx_description
1 polymer ?
#
loop_
_entity_poly.entity_id
_entity_poly.type
_entity_poly.pdbx_seq_one_letter_code
_entity_poly.pdbx_strand_id
1 'polypeptide(L)'
;MEFKKSVLALGVLTVLSGCGSSDDDKKTTPVDNVAVTSDIKGVASKGTFINAPVYFYKYVDGAAVRLTEEELGAASTMTDENGQYSAKVKVDGLVKVEIGISQDISSPTYMICDAPAGCGQNAKGEAIGFGEQINMTVKDPTFTLTSLISAAKNEGDVENTANITPLTHFATALAEQRGNVSAESVSKAQSEIADTFGLIGALNELVPAKVEDQASLVDDDESDNLRYALINAGIAQALFVGSEGNVGDMSARLNSAITDLVAADGAFLVSRDNDDDAEFELTLEDILKGAEQATQQIIVLIKKDPVLAKNLSRIADFELLVTKLNNDLAKKKKDAGEDGRSKGTETDVTEGDAVAKAAAMVKDIRVFANLFDVADTSGKEVQTQGEEFVQLVEDAGTMVEEQAESFKLLADVSEALAVIDSLRRAGEITINTVDLKNYLALPGATGTATLDEDGLTFNVQATAGNESLSAKAAVTSNEANTEYTLKVDGIIENDAAKFTLNEGTQVSVTLNKAVTADELKSDTFDLEAHGIEAVKGALNLELTLAQKKTDEVTNPVSFSGQLSAELVPVIEESLENDLYTMNWQPRDSAIYYRIRQEVNILPKMLYLGGDFSSEQGNRVSANLTVNIENAEGFEAAGFSYFGEKVTDVASFKYTSENVALITHKDNSTKEYKLVSNGEDGTVVYQMNTAEYNFTGWLTEFEGLHYKISRTVNTGEDPAEVTNWIRRLVYSDYMYVDQYAPVTGEIESFNNGVITLKDGSVSNVNELSWTNNLRSHSLAELREFIGTVESVAEVTDLHSFLNEPEFKLRNSNVIEGQGHVRIEMPDSKSAVGETVTLNGRYVSKETDANYVVTVNSAGTQTVATLGNVTNTYTMAKDEKDGFVYSEETLIQNNYRRAYKVEFTALENLSAGTPYFYTTSYEYEYLGDDTGNTQPPVPELPPGEIIGQYVLPVINNDVKSYELYDIHSVSFDGVKFVDTNGERVDPLDYAYFHSNAQTLDDAVNSIHYGSFSLTSEYPAIEGFIADGRNNSSIYLEGKGRFDFWVDNKYTNDAGEETTYASSVTPGSTVNIPTYFKNPEDTFELEDENNFLDISAALNVDVVLGDYAVDLTLSGQRTELEQGKLELDIKYIIPGSDAQRSFMVEYDTKTESLSAKNTEGVSLVLVDKGEISDEDADAGVEVEIGKIMVGEEVAATILKRDSIVLIKYTDGVIESL
;
A
#
# COMPACT_ATOMS: atom_id res chain seq x y z
N MET A 1 6.69 -5.71 -4.31
CA MET A 1 6.34 -6.36 -5.59
C MET A 1 7.47 -6.19 -6.61
N GLU A 2 8.39 -7.16 -6.72
CA GLU A 2 9.25 -7.25 -7.89
C GLU A 2 8.42 -7.74 -9.08
N PHE A 3 7.78 -6.82 -9.80
CA PHE A 3 7.17 -7.13 -11.09
C PHE A 3 8.30 -7.52 -12.07
N LYS A 4 8.61 -8.81 -12.13
CA LYS A 4 9.53 -9.34 -13.14
C LYS A 4 8.93 -8.99 -14.50
N LYS A 5 9.64 -8.14 -15.25
CA LYS A 5 9.43 -7.79 -16.68
C LYS A 5 9.11 -9.01 -17.57
N SER A 6 9.45 -10.18 -17.07
CA SER A 6 9.15 -11.50 -17.55
C SER A 6 7.66 -11.90 -17.55
N VAL A 7 6.75 -11.48 -16.65
CA VAL A 7 5.41 -12.15 -16.57
C VAL A 7 4.38 -11.63 -17.57
N LEU A 8 4.25 -10.31 -17.78
CA LEU A 8 3.41 -9.76 -18.85
C LEU A 8 4.00 -10.02 -20.25
N ALA A 9 5.34 -10.02 -20.34
CA ALA A 9 6.03 -10.42 -21.55
C ALA A 9 5.88 -11.94 -21.79
N LEU A 10 6.08 -12.82 -20.80
CA LEU A 10 5.99 -14.27 -20.97
C LEU A 10 4.54 -14.76 -21.13
N GLY A 11 3.53 -14.13 -20.52
CA GLY A 11 2.14 -14.59 -20.65
C GLY A 11 1.62 -14.53 -22.08
N VAL A 12 2.01 -13.48 -22.82
CA VAL A 12 1.65 -13.29 -24.23
C VAL A 12 2.76 -13.79 -25.19
N LEU A 13 4.05 -13.70 -24.83
CA LEU A 13 5.18 -14.08 -25.69
C LEU A 13 5.68 -15.53 -25.52
N THR A 14 5.34 -16.29 -24.46
CA THR A 14 5.80 -17.71 -24.39
C THR A 14 5.00 -18.66 -25.26
N VAL A 15 3.86 -18.22 -25.80
CA VAL A 15 2.95 -19.14 -26.48
C VAL A 15 2.90 -18.93 -27.99
N LEU A 16 3.32 -17.81 -28.60
CA LEU A 16 2.89 -17.51 -29.98
C LEU A 16 3.90 -16.69 -30.80
N SER A 17 4.58 -17.29 -31.79
CA SER A 17 5.07 -16.62 -33.02
C SER A 17 5.79 -17.56 -34.04
N GLY A 18 5.08 -18.00 -35.10
CA GLY A 18 5.71 -18.39 -36.39
C GLY A 18 4.90 -19.13 -37.49
N CYS A 19 4.42 -18.40 -38.54
CA CYS A 19 4.12 -18.70 -39.99
C CYS A 19 3.83 -20.15 -40.53
N GLY A 20 2.92 -20.50 -41.48
CA GLY A 20 1.89 -19.83 -42.32
C GLY A 20 1.29 -20.74 -43.46
N SER A 21 -0.02 -20.56 -43.79
CA SER A 21 -0.85 -20.70 -45.03
C SER A 21 -1.10 -22.01 -45.86
N SER A 22 -2.38 -22.32 -46.20
CA SER A 22 -2.92 -22.54 -47.58
C SER A 22 -4.48 -22.72 -47.70
N ASP A 23 -5.10 -22.11 -48.75
CA ASP A 23 -6.52 -22.13 -49.19
C ASP A 23 -7.06 -23.43 -49.84
N ASP A 24 -8.39 -23.71 -49.78
CA ASP A 24 -9.36 -23.78 -50.92
C ASP A 24 -10.72 -24.49 -50.62
N ASP A 25 -11.82 -23.76 -50.87
CA ASP A 25 -13.14 -24.10 -51.45
C ASP A 25 -13.96 -25.39 -51.10
N LYS A 26 -15.19 -25.19 -50.59
CA LYS A 26 -16.48 -25.44 -51.33
C LYS A 26 -17.75 -25.19 -50.50
N LYS A 27 -18.60 -24.28 -51.00
CA LYS A 27 -20.01 -24.09 -50.57
C LYS A 27 -20.93 -25.15 -51.18
N THR A 28 -21.83 -25.72 -50.37
CA THR A 28 -23.04 -26.43 -50.84
C THR A 28 -24.30 -25.83 -50.23
N THR A 29 -25.28 -25.55 -51.10
CA THR A 29 -26.62 -24.96 -50.83
C THR A 29 -27.56 -25.88 -50.04
N PRO A 30 -28.40 -25.36 -49.13
CA PRO A 30 -29.45 -26.13 -48.44
C PRO A 30 -30.77 -26.19 -49.24
N VAL A 31 -31.59 -27.19 -48.90
CA VAL A 31 -32.88 -27.55 -49.51
C VAL A 31 -34.06 -27.16 -48.60
N ASP A 32 -35.21 -26.90 -49.23
CA ASP A 32 -36.48 -26.31 -48.76
C ASP A 32 -37.10 -26.72 -47.40
N ASN A 33 -37.51 -25.65 -46.70
CA ASN A 33 -38.63 -25.40 -45.77
C ASN A 33 -39.59 -26.53 -45.34
N VAL A 34 -39.45 -26.91 -44.06
CA VAL A 34 -40.54 -27.36 -43.16
C VAL A 34 -40.84 -26.20 -42.19
N ALA A 35 -42.11 -25.95 -41.88
CA ALA A 35 -42.51 -24.89 -40.94
C ALA A 35 -41.82 -25.07 -39.57
N VAL A 36 -41.02 -24.08 -39.19
CA VAL A 36 -40.14 -24.05 -38.01
C VAL A 36 -40.94 -23.56 -36.79
N THR A 37 -40.66 -24.14 -35.62
CA THR A 37 -41.07 -23.59 -34.32
C THR A 37 -39.80 -23.30 -33.53
N SER A 38 -39.67 -22.08 -33.01
CA SER A 38 -38.54 -21.64 -32.18
C SER A 38 -39.05 -21.36 -30.76
N ASP A 39 -38.31 -21.85 -29.76
CA ASP A 39 -38.60 -21.54 -28.35
C ASP A 39 -37.78 -20.30 -27.95
N ILE A 40 -38.48 -19.22 -27.57
CA ILE A 40 -37.87 -17.96 -27.12
C ILE A 40 -38.04 -17.85 -25.60
N LYS A 41 -36.95 -17.57 -24.90
CA LYS A 41 -36.92 -17.34 -23.45
C LYS A 41 -36.20 -16.03 -23.16
N GLY A 42 -36.45 -15.42 -22.01
CA GLY A 42 -35.71 -14.23 -21.60
C GLY A 42 -36.16 -13.70 -20.24
N VAL A 43 -35.43 -12.69 -19.77
CA VAL A 43 -35.70 -11.93 -18.55
C VAL A 43 -36.03 -10.49 -18.93
N ALA A 44 -37.08 -9.93 -18.34
CA ALA A 44 -37.39 -8.51 -18.46
C ALA A 44 -36.89 -7.75 -17.22
N SER A 45 -35.87 -6.91 -17.40
CA SER A 45 -35.21 -6.22 -16.29
C SER A 45 -34.82 -4.76 -16.61
N LYS A 46 -35.38 -3.86 -15.81
CA LYS A 46 -34.89 -2.51 -15.48
C LYS A 46 -34.98 -2.35 -13.96
N GLY A 47 -34.70 -3.45 -13.25
CA GLY A 47 -35.47 -3.87 -12.09
C GLY A 47 -36.48 -4.93 -12.49
N THR A 48 -36.56 -6.01 -11.71
CA THR A 48 -37.32 -7.21 -12.08
C THR A 48 -38.81 -6.89 -12.30
N PHE A 49 -39.32 -7.08 -13.51
CA PHE A 49 -40.73 -6.86 -13.85
C PHE A 49 -41.57 -8.08 -13.51
N ILE A 50 -42.51 -7.93 -12.56
CA ILE A 50 -43.39 -9.00 -12.10
C ILE A 50 -44.77 -8.79 -12.70
N ASN A 51 -45.33 -9.84 -13.31
CA ASN A 51 -46.67 -9.84 -13.90
C ASN A 51 -46.84 -8.77 -15.01
N ALA A 52 -45.81 -8.62 -15.85
CA ALA A 52 -45.82 -7.78 -17.05
C ALA A 52 -46.26 -8.60 -18.27
N PRO A 53 -47.24 -8.13 -19.08
CA PRO A 53 -47.54 -8.76 -20.36
C PRO A 53 -46.39 -8.63 -21.36
N VAL A 54 -46.12 -9.73 -22.08
CA VAL A 54 -45.08 -9.83 -23.12
C VAL A 54 -45.74 -10.02 -24.49
N TYR A 55 -45.36 -9.20 -25.46
CA TYR A 55 -45.88 -9.18 -26.82
C TYR A 55 -44.79 -9.51 -27.83
N PHE A 56 -45.16 -10.23 -28.90
CA PHE A 56 -44.25 -10.69 -29.94
C PHE A 56 -44.69 -10.16 -31.30
N TYR A 57 -43.74 -9.73 -32.12
CA TYR A 57 -43.97 -9.17 -33.45
C TYR A 57 -43.00 -9.78 -34.47
N LYS A 58 -43.47 -9.93 -35.71
CA LYS A 58 -42.65 -10.24 -36.90
C LYS A 58 -42.46 -8.99 -37.74
N TYR A 59 -41.42 -8.95 -38.56
CA TYR A 59 -41.26 -7.88 -39.55
C TYR A 59 -41.86 -8.25 -40.90
N VAL A 60 -42.73 -7.39 -41.42
CA VAL A 60 -43.31 -7.48 -42.77
C VAL A 60 -43.12 -6.13 -43.45
N ASP A 61 -42.43 -6.10 -44.59
CA ASP A 61 -42.10 -4.87 -45.32
C ASP A 61 -41.42 -3.78 -44.46
N GLY A 62 -40.54 -4.21 -43.54
CA GLY A 62 -39.80 -3.31 -42.62
C GLY A 62 -40.62 -2.80 -41.43
N ALA A 63 -41.89 -3.18 -41.28
CA ALA A 63 -42.74 -2.78 -40.15
C ALA A 63 -42.99 -3.96 -39.19
N ALA A 64 -42.99 -3.67 -37.88
CA ALA A 64 -43.35 -4.65 -36.86
C ALA A 64 -44.86 -4.94 -36.88
N VAL A 65 -45.23 -6.20 -37.05
CA VAL A 65 -46.61 -6.71 -37.07
C VAL A 65 -46.77 -7.75 -35.97
N ARG A 66 -47.75 -7.54 -35.08
CA ARG A 66 -47.98 -8.40 -33.92
C ARG A 66 -48.37 -9.82 -34.33
N LEU A 67 -47.82 -10.81 -33.63
CA LEU A 67 -48.14 -12.22 -33.86
C LEU A 67 -49.57 -12.55 -33.41
N THR A 68 -50.21 -13.42 -34.17
CA THR A 68 -51.54 -13.96 -33.88
C THR A 68 -51.46 -15.14 -32.91
N GLU A 69 -52.59 -15.50 -32.28
CA GLU A 69 -52.68 -16.68 -31.39
C GLU A 69 -52.32 -18.01 -32.08
N GLU A 70 -52.40 -18.11 -33.42
CA GLU A 70 -52.02 -19.32 -34.16
C GLU A 70 -50.49 -19.42 -34.39
N GLU A 71 -49.83 -18.25 -34.47
CA GLU A 71 -48.38 -18.08 -34.61
C GLU A 71 -47.65 -18.19 -33.26
N LEU A 72 -48.38 -18.00 -32.15
CA LEU A 72 -47.93 -18.25 -30.79
C LEU A 72 -48.36 -19.66 -30.34
N GLY A 73 -47.45 -20.44 -29.77
CA GLY A 73 -47.78 -21.73 -29.14
C GLY A 73 -48.31 -21.58 -27.71
N ALA A 74 -48.51 -22.70 -27.01
CA ALA A 74 -48.86 -22.69 -25.59
C ALA A 74 -47.65 -22.27 -24.75
N ALA A 75 -47.70 -21.07 -24.15
CA ALA A 75 -46.61 -20.53 -23.35
C ALA A 75 -47.06 -19.37 -22.43
N SER A 76 -46.19 -18.93 -21.51
CA SER A 76 -46.46 -17.80 -20.59
C SER A 76 -46.19 -16.47 -21.30
N THR A 77 -47.25 -15.72 -21.60
CA THR A 77 -47.17 -14.35 -22.15
C THR A 77 -47.13 -13.29 -21.04
N MET A 78 -46.83 -13.70 -19.81
CA MET A 78 -46.63 -12.84 -18.64
C MET A 78 -45.30 -13.20 -17.99
N THR A 79 -44.61 -12.21 -17.43
CA THR A 79 -43.43 -12.44 -16.60
C THR A 79 -43.80 -13.04 -15.24
N ASP A 80 -42.94 -13.90 -14.71
CA ASP A 80 -43.09 -14.49 -13.38
C ASP A 80 -42.51 -13.60 -12.26
N GLU A 81 -42.35 -14.14 -11.05
CA GLU A 81 -41.78 -13.45 -9.90
C GLU A 81 -40.28 -13.12 -10.05
N ASN A 82 -39.60 -13.75 -10.99
CA ASN A 82 -38.20 -13.53 -11.33
C ASN A 82 -38.04 -12.71 -12.63
N GLY A 83 -39.14 -12.18 -13.19
CA GLY A 83 -39.11 -11.46 -14.46
C GLY A 83 -38.92 -12.35 -15.70
N GLN A 84 -38.97 -13.68 -15.53
CA GLN A 84 -38.74 -14.63 -16.62
C GLN A 84 -40.00 -14.84 -17.43
N TYR A 85 -39.84 -15.04 -18.74
CA TYR A 85 -40.91 -15.42 -19.65
C TYR A 85 -40.44 -16.46 -20.67
N SER A 86 -41.39 -17.15 -21.30
CA SER A 86 -41.09 -18.05 -22.40
C SER A 86 -42.26 -18.11 -23.39
N ALA A 87 -41.95 -18.17 -24.68
CA ALA A 87 -42.92 -18.28 -25.76
C ALA A 87 -42.45 -19.25 -26.85
N LYS A 88 -43.38 -20.03 -27.40
CA LYS A 88 -43.12 -20.79 -28.63
C LYS A 88 -43.60 -19.97 -29.82
N VAL A 89 -42.72 -19.68 -30.76
CA VAL A 89 -43.02 -18.81 -31.90
C VAL A 89 -42.85 -19.58 -33.21
N LYS A 90 -43.86 -19.53 -34.09
CA LYS A 90 -43.83 -20.16 -35.42
C LYS A 90 -43.48 -19.16 -36.51
N VAL A 91 -42.33 -18.51 -36.37
CA VAL A 91 -41.84 -17.48 -37.30
C VAL A 91 -40.39 -17.81 -37.64
N ASP A 92 -40.04 -17.64 -38.91
CA ASP A 92 -38.67 -17.77 -39.40
C ASP A 92 -38.09 -16.35 -39.57
N GLY A 93 -36.93 -16.08 -38.98
CA GLY A 93 -36.26 -14.77 -39.03
C GLY A 93 -36.45 -13.89 -37.79
N LEU A 94 -36.44 -12.57 -38.00
CA LEU A 94 -36.42 -11.57 -36.92
C LEU A 94 -37.73 -11.53 -36.11
N VAL A 95 -37.59 -11.55 -34.79
CA VAL A 95 -38.68 -11.41 -33.83
C VAL A 95 -38.38 -10.23 -32.90
N LYS A 96 -39.35 -9.30 -32.81
CA LYS A 96 -39.35 -8.25 -31.78
C LYS A 96 -40.15 -8.73 -30.59
N VAL A 97 -39.57 -8.60 -29.41
CA VAL A 97 -40.24 -8.87 -28.13
C VAL A 97 -40.39 -7.55 -27.37
N GLU A 98 -41.56 -7.33 -26.77
CA GLU A 98 -41.91 -6.09 -26.07
C GLU A 98 -42.59 -6.43 -24.76
N ILE A 99 -42.17 -5.78 -23.66
CA ILE A 99 -42.95 -5.77 -22.43
C ILE A 99 -43.90 -4.57 -22.41
N GLY A 100 -45.09 -4.77 -21.85
CA GLY A 100 -46.01 -3.70 -21.52
C GLY A 100 -46.42 -3.74 -20.04
N ILE A 101 -47.20 -2.75 -19.63
CA ILE A 101 -47.76 -2.67 -18.27
C ILE A 101 -49.23 -3.11 -18.28
N SER A 102 -49.58 -4.05 -17.40
CA SER A 102 -50.97 -4.49 -17.21
C SER A 102 -51.84 -3.32 -16.78
N GLN A 103 -52.95 -3.11 -17.50
CA GLN A 103 -53.98 -2.12 -17.12
C GLN A 103 -55.03 -2.72 -16.18
N ASP A 104 -54.94 -4.02 -15.88
CA ASP A 104 -55.83 -4.69 -14.94
C ASP A 104 -55.35 -4.44 -13.50
N ILE A 105 -56.06 -3.58 -12.78
CA ILE A 105 -55.76 -3.25 -11.37
C ILE A 105 -55.84 -4.49 -10.46
N SER A 106 -56.57 -5.54 -10.86
CA SER A 106 -56.63 -6.80 -10.10
C SER A 106 -55.44 -7.74 -10.36
N SER A 107 -54.66 -7.45 -11.40
CA SER A 107 -53.41 -8.12 -11.77
C SER A 107 -52.38 -7.06 -12.18
N PRO A 108 -51.95 -6.20 -11.25
CA PRO A 108 -51.05 -5.08 -11.56
C PRO A 108 -49.65 -5.58 -11.89
N THR A 109 -48.95 -4.83 -12.73
CA THR A 109 -47.52 -5.06 -13.00
C THR A 109 -46.69 -4.31 -11.97
N TYR A 110 -45.72 -5.00 -11.38
CA TYR A 110 -44.74 -4.41 -10.48
C TYR A 110 -43.35 -4.41 -11.09
N MET A 111 -42.51 -3.47 -10.65
CA MET A 111 -41.08 -3.43 -10.95
C MET A 111 -40.34 -3.31 -9.61
N ILE A 112 -39.27 -4.07 -9.40
CA ILE A 112 -38.40 -3.86 -8.23
C ILE A 112 -37.47 -2.67 -8.51
N CYS A 113 -37.30 -1.76 -7.55
CA CYS A 113 -36.46 -0.59 -7.71
C CYS A 113 -34.97 -0.95 -7.69
N ASP A 114 -34.27 -0.68 -8.79
CA ASP A 114 -32.83 -0.89 -8.97
C ASP A 114 -32.02 0.44 -8.95
N ALA A 115 -32.66 1.58 -8.73
CA ALA A 115 -31.99 2.88 -8.63
C ALA A 115 -31.44 3.12 -7.20
N PRO A 116 -30.13 3.38 -7.02
CA PRO A 116 -29.51 3.52 -5.70
C PRO A 116 -30.08 4.67 -4.86
N ALA A 117 -30.47 5.80 -5.47
CA ALA A 117 -31.13 6.90 -4.74
C ALA A 117 -32.63 6.65 -4.48
N GLY A 118 -33.17 5.52 -4.94
CA GLY A 118 -34.57 5.17 -4.88
C GLY A 118 -35.38 5.62 -6.09
N CYS A 119 -36.55 5.00 -6.28
CA CYS A 119 -37.37 5.17 -7.48
C CYS A 119 -38.51 6.18 -7.28
N GLY A 120 -38.19 7.27 -6.60
CA GLY A 120 -39.10 8.37 -6.28
C GLY A 120 -40.07 8.03 -5.14
N GLN A 121 -41.35 8.40 -5.28
CA GLN A 121 -42.37 8.21 -4.26
C GLN A 121 -43.55 7.35 -4.74
N ASN A 122 -44.12 6.59 -3.82
CA ASN A 122 -45.34 5.80 -4.04
C ASN A 122 -46.61 6.69 -4.06
N ALA A 123 -47.77 6.09 -4.32
CA ALA A 123 -49.05 6.82 -4.40
C ALA A 123 -49.49 7.52 -3.09
N LYS A 124 -48.80 7.25 -1.96
CA LYS A 124 -49.02 7.88 -0.66
C LYS A 124 -48.01 8.98 -0.35
N GLY A 125 -47.06 9.25 -1.25
CA GLY A 125 -45.97 10.22 -1.03
C GLY A 125 -44.83 9.68 -0.16
N GLU A 126 -44.75 8.36 0.06
CA GLU A 126 -43.63 7.73 0.77
C GLU A 126 -42.51 7.42 -0.24
N ALA A 127 -41.26 7.66 0.13
CA ALA A 127 -40.12 7.34 -0.72
C ALA A 127 -40.03 5.82 -0.97
N ILE A 128 -39.71 5.43 -2.20
CA ILE A 128 -39.48 4.03 -2.60
C ILE A 128 -37.97 3.80 -2.61
N GLY A 129 -37.50 2.98 -1.69
CA GLY A 129 -36.08 2.63 -1.57
C GLY A 129 -35.61 1.62 -2.62
N PHE A 130 -34.29 1.51 -2.75
CA PHE A 130 -33.65 0.42 -3.51
C PHE A 130 -34.13 -0.96 -3.00
N GLY A 131 -34.48 -1.85 -3.92
CA GLY A 131 -35.05 -3.19 -3.63
C GLY A 131 -36.56 -3.21 -3.33
N GLU A 132 -37.24 -2.06 -3.28
CA GLU A 132 -38.69 -2.03 -3.02
C GLU A 132 -39.54 -2.13 -4.31
N GLN A 133 -40.78 -2.61 -4.18
CA GLN A 133 -41.70 -2.75 -5.31
C GLN A 133 -42.38 -1.42 -5.70
N ILE A 134 -42.38 -1.15 -7.00
CA ILE A 134 -43.10 -0.05 -7.66
C ILE A 134 -44.31 -0.62 -8.39
N ASN A 135 -45.50 -0.08 -8.14
CA ASN A 135 -46.69 -0.42 -8.92
C ASN A 135 -46.71 0.38 -10.23
N MET A 136 -46.26 -0.26 -11.31
CA MET A 136 -46.15 0.36 -12.64
C MET A 136 -47.51 0.64 -13.27
N THR A 137 -48.53 -0.18 -12.99
CA THR A 137 -49.92 0.05 -13.44
C THR A 137 -50.45 1.42 -12.99
N VAL A 138 -49.94 1.96 -11.87
CA VAL A 138 -50.31 3.29 -11.37
C VAL A 138 -49.26 4.35 -11.71
N LYS A 139 -47.98 4.00 -11.60
CA LYS A 139 -46.88 4.96 -11.71
C LYS A 139 -46.57 5.36 -13.14
N ASP A 140 -46.62 4.41 -14.07
CA ASP A 140 -46.38 4.65 -15.50
C ASP A 140 -47.04 3.55 -16.35
N PRO A 141 -48.35 3.65 -16.61
CA PRO A 141 -49.09 2.62 -17.34
C PRO A 141 -48.70 2.51 -18.83
N THR A 142 -47.88 3.43 -19.35
CA THR A 142 -47.46 3.48 -20.75
C THR A 142 -46.03 2.99 -20.99
N PHE A 143 -45.33 2.60 -19.92
CA PHE A 143 -43.94 2.15 -20.01
C PHE A 143 -43.79 0.89 -20.86
N THR A 144 -42.79 0.88 -21.74
CA THR A 144 -42.44 -0.28 -22.58
C THR A 144 -40.93 -0.41 -22.70
N LEU A 145 -40.46 -1.64 -22.89
CA LEU A 145 -39.10 -1.97 -23.30
C LEU A 145 -39.17 -3.03 -24.39
N THR A 146 -38.17 -3.06 -25.26
CA THR A 146 -38.13 -3.97 -26.40
C THR A 146 -36.78 -4.65 -26.54
N SER A 147 -36.78 -5.78 -27.23
CA SER A 147 -35.59 -6.51 -27.65
C SER A 147 -35.82 -7.11 -29.05
N LEU A 148 -34.74 -7.25 -29.83
CA LEU A 148 -34.76 -7.87 -31.15
C LEU A 148 -33.85 -9.09 -31.16
N ILE A 149 -34.35 -10.19 -31.70
CA ILE A 149 -33.59 -11.42 -31.89
C ILE A 149 -33.81 -11.99 -33.29
N SER A 150 -32.82 -12.71 -33.80
CA SER A 150 -33.00 -13.58 -34.97
C SER A 150 -33.32 -14.98 -34.47
N ALA A 151 -34.59 -15.42 -34.58
CA ALA A 151 -34.99 -16.73 -34.11
C ALA A 151 -34.36 -17.82 -35.00
N ALA A 152 -33.45 -18.62 -34.45
CA ALA A 152 -32.84 -19.75 -35.12
C ALA A 152 -33.79 -20.96 -35.13
N LYS A 153 -33.58 -21.87 -36.09
CA LYS A 153 -34.27 -23.17 -36.12
C LYS A 153 -33.84 -24.00 -34.91
N ASN A 154 -34.79 -24.65 -34.23
CA ASN A 154 -34.50 -25.67 -33.21
C ASN A 154 -33.87 -26.93 -33.85
N GLU A 155 -32.66 -26.85 -34.41
CA GLU A 155 -31.81 -28.00 -34.73
C GLU A 155 -30.71 -28.10 -33.65
N GLY A 156 -30.89 -29.01 -32.67
CA GLY A 156 -29.99 -29.14 -31.52
C GLY A 156 -30.51 -28.43 -30.25
N ASP A 157 -29.64 -28.28 -29.24
CA ASP A 157 -29.91 -27.61 -27.94
C ASP A 157 -29.77 -26.07 -28.01
N VAL A 158 -29.93 -25.45 -29.19
CA VAL A 158 -29.80 -23.99 -29.36
C VAL A 158 -30.99 -23.27 -28.72
N GLU A 159 -30.75 -22.54 -27.62
CA GLU A 159 -31.77 -21.69 -26.97
C GLU A 159 -31.83 -20.30 -27.63
N ASN A 160 -33.04 -19.78 -27.92
CA ASN A 160 -33.20 -18.41 -28.40
C ASN A 160 -33.47 -17.48 -27.20
N THR A 161 -32.47 -16.71 -26.78
CA THR A 161 -32.56 -15.79 -25.65
C THR A 161 -32.86 -14.36 -26.10
N ALA A 162 -33.86 -13.76 -25.46
CA ALA A 162 -34.32 -12.39 -25.73
C ALA A 162 -34.47 -11.62 -24.41
N ASN A 163 -33.37 -11.26 -23.75
CA ASN A 163 -33.47 -10.41 -22.57
C ASN A 163 -33.98 -9.02 -22.96
N ILE A 164 -34.84 -8.42 -22.13
CA ILE A 164 -35.50 -7.13 -22.39
C ILE A 164 -35.05 -6.13 -21.32
N THR A 165 -34.23 -5.17 -21.73
CA THR A 165 -33.63 -4.14 -20.88
C THR A 165 -33.65 -2.76 -21.57
N PRO A 166 -33.34 -1.66 -20.87
CA PRO A 166 -33.10 -0.37 -21.50
C PRO A 166 -32.08 -0.42 -22.65
N LEU A 167 -30.98 -1.16 -22.49
CA LEU A 167 -29.94 -1.27 -23.52
C LEU A 167 -30.44 -2.01 -24.78
N THR A 168 -31.18 -3.12 -24.63
CA THR A 168 -31.79 -3.79 -25.79
C THR A 168 -32.86 -2.92 -26.44
N HIS A 169 -33.51 -2.05 -25.66
CA HIS A 169 -34.50 -1.09 -26.17
C HIS A 169 -33.84 0.00 -27.01
N PHE A 170 -32.71 0.55 -26.56
CA PHE A 170 -31.88 1.47 -27.35
C PHE A 170 -31.38 0.85 -28.65
N ALA A 171 -30.83 -0.37 -28.59
CA ALA A 171 -30.39 -1.10 -29.78
C ALA A 171 -31.56 -1.37 -30.75
N THR A 172 -32.75 -1.70 -30.22
CA THR A 172 -33.97 -1.88 -31.03
C THR A 172 -34.36 -0.60 -31.77
N ALA A 173 -34.41 0.53 -31.06
CA ALA A 173 -34.79 1.82 -31.63
C ALA A 173 -33.79 2.28 -32.71
N LEU A 174 -32.50 2.08 -32.47
CA LEU A 174 -31.44 2.40 -33.42
C LEU A 174 -31.54 1.53 -34.69
N ALA A 175 -31.77 0.22 -34.55
CA ALA A 175 -31.98 -0.68 -35.69
C ALA A 175 -33.23 -0.30 -36.52
N GLU A 176 -34.33 0.06 -35.86
CA GLU A 176 -35.58 0.47 -36.53
C GLU A 176 -35.43 1.78 -37.31
N GLN A 177 -34.68 2.76 -36.79
CA GLN A 177 -34.45 4.03 -37.48
C GLN A 177 -33.65 3.87 -38.78
N ARG A 178 -32.70 2.94 -38.83
CA ARG A 178 -31.88 2.64 -40.03
C ARG A 178 -32.68 2.00 -41.17
N GLY A 179 -33.95 1.69 -40.95
CA GLY A 179 -34.97 1.43 -41.98
C GLY A 179 -35.07 -0.03 -42.42
N ASN A 180 -33.99 -0.64 -42.92
CA ASN A 180 -34.00 -2.04 -43.36
C ASN A 180 -33.63 -2.98 -42.21
N VAL A 181 -34.58 -3.25 -41.31
CA VAL A 181 -34.37 -4.13 -40.15
C VAL A 181 -34.04 -5.55 -40.63
N SER A 182 -32.76 -5.90 -40.55
CA SER A 182 -32.15 -7.19 -40.87
C SER A 182 -31.37 -7.72 -39.67
N ALA A 183 -31.02 -9.02 -39.67
CA ALA A 183 -30.17 -9.60 -38.63
C ALA A 183 -28.83 -8.85 -38.49
N GLU A 184 -28.25 -8.43 -39.61
CA GLU A 184 -27.02 -7.60 -39.66
C GLU A 184 -27.23 -6.23 -39.00
N SER A 185 -28.30 -5.51 -39.33
CA SER A 185 -28.58 -4.20 -38.73
C SER A 185 -28.84 -4.27 -37.21
N VAL A 186 -29.42 -5.38 -36.75
CA VAL A 186 -29.69 -5.63 -35.33
C VAL A 186 -28.39 -5.97 -34.61
N SER A 187 -27.57 -6.86 -35.17
CA SER A 187 -26.26 -7.22 -34.62
C SER A 187 -25.35 -5.99 -34.52
N LYS A 188 -25.33 -5.15 -35.56
CA LYS A 188 -24.61 -3.86 -35.56
C LYS A 188 -25.08 -2.92 -34.46
N ALA A 189 -26.40 -2.70 -34.32
CA ALA A 189 -26.92 -1.81 -33.29
C ALA A 189 -26.66 -2.35 -31.88
N GLN A 190 -26.71 -3.67 -31.69
CA GLN A 190 -26.40 -4.30 -30.40
C GLN A 190 -24.92 -4.16 -30.04
N SER A 191 -24.00 -4.38 -30.99
CA SER A 191 -22.56 -4.28 -30.73
C SER A 191 -22.11 -2.84 -30.51
N GLU A 192 -22.62 -1.86 -31.27
CA GLU A 192 -22.33 -0.43 -31.05
C GLU A 192 -22.77 0.03 -29.64
N ILE A 193 -23.97 -0.38 -29.19
CA ILE A 193 -24.45 -0.07 -27.84
C ILE A 193 -23.65 -0.83 -26.78
N ALA A 194 -23.35 -2.11 -26.99
CA ALA A 194 -22.54 -2.91 -26.06
C ALA A 194 -21.13 -2.32 -25.86
N ASP A 195 -20.46 -1.99 -26.96
CA ASP A 195 -19.12 -1.40 -26.95
C ASP A 195 -19.10 -0.04 -26.25
N THR A 196 -20.14 0.77 -26.45
CA THR A 196 -20.30 2.05 -25.73
C THR A 196 -20.23 1.86 -24.22
N PHE A 197 -20.69 0.73 -23.67
CA PHE A 197 -20.66 0.46 -22.23
C PHE A 197 -19.59 -0.56 -21.81
N GLY A 198 -18.69 -0.94 -22.72
CA GLY A 198 -17.62 -1.92 -22.46
C GLY A 198 -18.16 -3.30 -22.10
N LEU A 199 -19.24 -3.75 -22.75
CA LEU A 199 -19.87 -5.05 -22.52
C LEU A 199 -19.39 -6.07 -23.55
N ILE A 200 -19.08 -7.29 -23.10
CA ILE A 200 -18.69 -8.42 -23.96
C ILE A 200 -19.91 -9.32 -24.21
N GLY A 201 -20.27 -9.55 -25.47
CA GLY A 201 -21.37 -10.44 -25.88
C GLY A 201 -22.61 -9.72 -26.42
N ALA A 202 -23.57 -10.48 -26.93
CA ALA A 202 -24.80 -9.92 -27.49
C ALA A 202 -25.77 -9.48 -26.38
N LEU A 203 -26.24 -8.23 -26.42
CA LEU A 203 -27.09 -7.63 -25.38
C LEU A 203 -28.36 -8.44 -25.06
N ASN A 204 -28.93 -9.12 -26.05
CA ASN A 204 -30.13 -9.96 -25.88
C ASN A 204 -29.83 -11.32 -25.23
N GLU A 205 -28.57 -11.73 -25.17
CA GLU A 205 -28.10 -13.00 -24.59
C GLU A 205 -27.56 -12.80 -23.17
N LEU A 206 -27.01 -11.61 -22.85
CA LEU A 206 -26.57 -11.24 -21.50
C LEU A 206 -27.75 -11.27 -20.52
N VAL A 207 -27.67 -12.13 -19.51
CA VAL A 207 -28.72 -12.29 -18.50
C VAL A 207 -28.46 -11.26 -17.38
N PRO A 208 -29.35 -10.28 -17.16
CA PRO A 208 -29.13 -9.29 -16.12
C PRO A 208 -29.08 -9.95 -14.74
N ALA A 209 -27.99 -9.75 -14.01
CA ALA A 209 -27.90 -10.10 -12.59
C ALA A 209 -28.95 -9.31 -11.77
N LYS A 210 -29.43 -9.89 -10.66
CA LYS A 210 -30.44 -9.28 -9.79
C LYS A 210 -29.77 -8.37 -8.76
N VAL A 211 -29.52 -7.11 -9.13
CA VAL A 211 -28.84 -6.12 -8.27
C VAL A 211 -29.56 -5.88 -6.92
N GLU A 212 -30.85 -6.15 -6.85
CA GLU A 212 -31.67 -6.08 -5.64
C GLU A 212 -31.48 -7.27 -4.67
N ASP A 213 -30.94 -8.40 -5.14
CA ASP A 213 -30.81 -9.66 -4.40
C ASP A 213 -29.34 -9.96 -4.12
N GLN A 214 -28.83 -9.43 -3.01
CA GLN A 214 -27.39 -9.49 -2.66
C GLN A 214 -26.89 -10.93 -2.52
N ALA A 215 -27.74 -11.87 -2.11
CA ALA A 215 -27.37 -13.27 -1.98
C ALA A 215 -27.12 -13.92 -3.34
N SER A 216 -27.86 -13.53 -4.38
CA SER A 216 -27.63 -14.05 -5.73
C SER A 216 -26.33 -13.55 -6.37
N LEU A 217 -25.86 -12.35 -5.98
CA LEU A 217 -24.69 -11.71 -6.58
C LEU A 217 -23.35 -12.24 -6.04
N VAL A 218 -23.37 -12.85 -4.85
CA VAL A 218 -22.17 -13.43 -4.23
C VAL A 218 -21.88 -14.85 -4.70
N ASP A 219 -22.85 -15.52 -5.33
CA ASP A 219 -22.73 -16.90 -5.83
C ASP A 219 -22.50 -16.96 -7.36
N ASP A 220 -22.54 -15.81 -8.05
CA ASP A 220 -22.44 -15.69 -9.52
C ASP A 220 -21.05 -15.19 -9.94
N ASP A 221 -20.35 -15.96 -10.77
CA ASP A 221 -18.99 -15.67 -11.24
C ASP A 221 -18.98 -14.85 -12.55
N GLU A 222 -20.13 -14.52 -13.15
CA GLU A 222 -20.18 -13.84 -14.46
C GLU A 222 -20.11 -12.29 -14.34
N SER A 223 -18.89 -11.74 -14.34
CA SER A 223 -18.61 -10.29 -14.23
C SER A 223 -19.31 -9.44 -15.32
N ASP A 224 -19.44 -9.97 -16.54
CA ASP A 224 -20.08 -9.29 -17.67
C ASP A 224 -21.60 -9.09 -17.46
N ASN A 225 -22.29 -10.09 -16.91
CA ASN A 225 -23.72 -10.00 -16.57
C ASN A 225 -23.99 -8.99 -15.45
N LEU A 226 -23.08 -8.94 -14.48
CA LEU A 226 -23.15 -7.98 -13.38
C LEU A 226 -22.96 -6.55 -13.89
N ARG A 227 -21.91 -6.30 -14.68
CA ARG A 227 -21.68 -4.97 -15.30
C ARG A 227 -22.89 -4.55 -16.13
N TYR A 228 -23.44 -5.45 -16.94
CA TYR A 228 -24.65 -5.20 -17.72
C TYR A 228 -25.85 -4.80 -16.85
N ALA A 229 -26.08 -5.50 -15.73
CA ALA A 229 -27.16 -5.15 -14.80
C ALA A 229 -26.94 -3.78 -14.14
N LEU A 230 -25.70 -3.46 -13.74
CA LEU A 230 -25.37 -2.19 -13.11
C LEU A 230 -25.49 -0.99 -14.05
N ILE A 231 -25.16 -1.16 -15.34
CA ILE A 231 -25.43 -0.12 -16.36
C ILE A 231 -26.93 0.13 -16.48
N ASN A 232 -27.76 -0.92 -16.49
CA ASN A 232 -29.22 -0.78 -16.51
C ASN A 232 -29.75 -0.06 -15.25
N ALA A 233 -29.17 -0.35 -14.08
CA ALA A 233 -29.44 0.34 -12.82
C ALA A 233 -29.01 1.83 -12.87
N GLY A 234 -27.87 2.14 -13.52
CA GLY A 234 -27.42 3.49 -13.79
C GLY A 234 -28.40 4.28 -14.69
N ILE A 235 -28.93 3.63 -15.73
CA ILE A 235 -30.02 4.22 -16.54
C ILE A 235 -31.27 4.42 -15.69
N ALA A 236 -31.59 3.54 -14.74
CA ALA A 236 -32.69 3.74 -13.81
C ALA A 236 -32.46 4.95 -12.90
N GLN A 237 -31.28 5.05 -12.30
CA GLN A 237 -30.87 6.21 -11.51
C GLN A 237 -31.08 7.51 -12.28
N ALA A 238 -30.53 7.62 -13.49
CA ALA A 238 -30.64 8.81 -14.32
C ALA A 238 -32.10 9.17 -14.67
N LEU A 239 -32.95 8.18 -14.96
CA LEU A 239 -34.36 8.42 -15.27
C LEU A 239 -35.18 8.85 -14.04
N PHE A 240 -34.86 8.35 -12.83
CA PHE A 240 -35.60 8.67 -11.61
C PHE A 240 -35.14 9.96 -10.93
N VAL A 241 -33.85 10.28 -10.98
CA VAL A 241 -33.29 11.49 -10.37
C VAL A 241 -33.91 12.74 -11.00
N GLY A 242 -34.48 13.61 -10.17
CA GLY A 242 -35.15 14.84 -10.62
C GLY A 242 -36.56 14.67 -11.19
N SER A 243 -37.18 13.48 -11.13
CA SER A 243 -38.53 13.21 -11.68
C SER A 243 -39.72 13.71 -10.84
N GLU A 244 -39.46 14.25 -9.63
CA GLU A 244 -40.44 14.74 -8.63
C GLU A 244 -41.65 13.83 -8.32
N GLY A 245 -41.69 12.59 -8.84
CA GLY A 245 -42.74 11.62 -8.59
C GLY A 245 -43.97 11.68 -9.51
N ASN A 246 -43.95 12.44 -10.61
CA ASN A 246 -45.08 12.54 -11.54
C ASN A 246 -45.35 11.22 -12.30
N VAL A 247 -46.63 10.92 -12.57
CA VAL A 247 -47.05 9.70 -13.31
C VAL A 247 -46.66 9.83 -14.79
N GLY A 248 -45.98 8.83 -15.34
CA GLY A 248 -45.56 8.80 -16.75
C GLY A 248 -44.21 9.45 -17.08
N ASP A 249 -43.50 9.99 -16.09
CA ASP A 249 -42.25 10.74 -16.32
C ASP A 249 -41.12 9.83 -16.82
N MET A 250 -41.09 8.56 -16.38
CA MET A 250 -40.07 7.60 -16.82
C MET A 250 -40.18 7.29 -18.31
N SER A 251 -41.39 7.03 -18.82
CA SER A 251 -41.61 6.85 -20.26
C SER A 251 -41.27 8.11 -21.05
N ALA A 252 -41.59 9.30 -20.55
CA ALA A 252 -41.27 10.55 -21.24
C ALA A 252 -39.76 10.76 -21.38
N ARG A 253 -39.01 10.59 -20.28
CA ARG A 253 -37.55 10.72 -20.26
C ARG A 253 -36.84 9.64 -21.08
N LEU A 254 -37.30 8.39 -21.01
CA LEU A 254 -36.75 7.31 -21.84
C LEU A 254 -36.98 7.58 -23.34
N ASN A 255 -38.16 8.08 -23.72
CA ASN A 255 -38.43 8.48 -25.10
C ASN A 255 -37.59 9.69 -25.55
N SER A 256 -37.32 10.63 -24.65
CA SER A 256 -36.38 11.75 -24.90
C SER A 256 -34.99 11.22 -25.21
N ALA A 257 -34.46 10.35 -24.34
CA ALA A 257 -33.16 9.71 -24.53
C ALA A 257 -33.06 8.91 -25.84
N ILE A 258 -34.12 8.18 -26.23
CA ILE A 258 -34.17 7.47 -27.52
C ILE A 258 -34.16 8.45 -28.68
N THR A 259 -34.93 9.54 -28.60
CA THR A 259 -35.01 10.54 -29.68
C THR A 259 -33.64 11.17 -29.91
N ASP A 260 -32.93 11.51 -28.84
CA ASP A 260 -31.58 12.05 -28.91
C ASP A 260 -30.57 11.02 -29.46
N LEU A 261 -30.54 9.81 -28.89
CA LEU A 261 -29.68 8.72 -29.35
C LEU A 261 -29.84 8.44 -30.85
N VAL A 262 -31.09 8.41 -31.31
CA VAL A 262 -31.44 8.16 -32.71
C VAL A 262 -31.05 9.35 -33.60
N ALA A 263 -31.22 10.58 -33.13
CA ALA A 263 -30.80 11.78 -33.85
C ALA A 263 -29.27 11.83 -34.04
N ALA A 264 -28.53 11.29 -33.06
CA ALA A 264 -27.08 11.21 -33.06
C ALA A 264 -26.50 9.88 -33.62
N ASP A 265 -27.30 9.08 -34.35
CA ASP A 265 -26.89 7.77 -34.93
C ASP A 265 -26.17 6.83 -33.93
N GLY A 266 -26.72 6.75 -32.72
CA GLY A 266 -26.23 5.87 -31.66
C GLY A 266 -25.16 6.48 -30.75
N ALA A 267 -24.77 7.74 -30.96
CA ALA A 267 -23.81 8.43 -30.09
C ALA A 267 -24.49 9.05 -28.86
N PHE A 268 -23.97 8.77 -27.67
CA PHE A 268 -24.45 9.35 -26.40
C PHE A 268 -23.67 10.61 -26.05
N LEU A 269 -24.35 11.61 -25.47
CA LEU A 269 -23.66 12.71 -24.81
C LEU A 269 -22.85 12.19 -23.62
N VAL A 270 -21.58 12.58 -23.52
CA VAL A 270 -20.70 12.07 -22.45
C VAL A 270 -20.98 12.75 -21.12
N SER A 271 -21.14 14.07 -21.12
CA SER A 271 -21.39 14.88 -19.91
C SER A 271 -22.30 16.05 -20.22
N ARG A 272 -23.00 16.55 -19.21
CA ARG A 272 -23.90 17.73 -19.34
C ARG A 272 -23.16 19.04 -19.62
N ASP A 273 -21.85 19.06 -19.50
CA ASP A 273 -21.06 20.28 -19.77
C ASP A 273 -21.15 20.73 -21.23
N ASN A 274 -21.51 19.80 -22.13
CA ASN A 274 -21.72 20.04 -23.56
C ASN A 274 -23.20 20.00 -23.97
N ASP A 275 -24.13 19.99 -23.01
CA ASP A 275 -25.58 20.05 -23.26
C ASP A 275 -25.95 21.44 -23.81
N ASP A 276 -26.65 21.46 -24.95
CA ASP A 276 -26.98 22.68 -25.68
C ASP A 276 -28.38 23.23 -25.36
N ASP A 277 -29.18 22.51 -24.58
CA ASP A 277 -30.50 22.96 -24.16
C ASP A 277 -30.83 22.70 -22.67
N ALA A 278 -32.13 22.60 -22.34
CA ALA A 278 -32.62 22.40 -20.98
C ALA A 278 -33.63 21.24 -20.91
N GLU A 279 -33.80 20.50 -22.00
CA GLU A 279 -34.56 19.27 -22.06
C GLU A 279 -33.76 18.16 -21.35
N PHE A 280 -34.41 17.03 -21.09
CA PHE A 280 -33.73 15.92 -20.42
C PHE A 280 -32.87 15.17 -21.44
N GLU A 281 -31.56 15.18 -21.23
CA GLU A 281 -30.60 14.32 -21.93
C GLU A 281 -30.02 13.24 -21.00
N LEU A 282 -29.92 12.03 -21.54
CA LEU A 282 -29.32 10.90 -20.83
C LEU A 282 -27.84 10.81 -21.18
N THR A 283 -26.98 11.21 -20.23
CA THR A 283 -25.53 11.23 -20.45
C THR A 283 -24.83 9.95 -19.98
N LEU A 284 -23.67 9.64 -20.56
CA LEU A 284 -22.83 8.53 -20.09
C LEU A 284 -22.33 8.76 -18.67
N GLU A 285 -22.03 10.00 -18.29
CA GLU A 285 -21.66 10.35 -16.91
C GLU A 285 -22.77 10.00 -15.91
N ASP A 286 -24.03 10.33 -16.19
CA ASP A 286 -25.16 9.98 -15.32
C ASP A 286 -25.31 8.45 -15.19
N ILE A 287 -25.14 7.72 -16.29
CA ILE A 287 -25.28 6.25 -16.31
C ILE A 287 -24.13 5.59 -15.52
N LEU A 288 -22.87 5.94 -15.82
CA LEU A 288 -21.70 5.29 -15.22
C LEU A 288 -21.56 5.63 -13.73
N LYS A 289 -21.83 6.89 -13.33
CA LYS A 289 -21.91 7.25 -11.89
C LYS A 289 -23.10 6.60 -11.21
N GLY A 290 -24.22 6.43 -11.90
CA GLY A 290 -25.37 5.68 -11.38
C GLY A 290 -25.05 4.19 -11.16
N ALA A 291 -24.28 3.58 -12.06
CA ALA A 291 -23.78 2.21 -11.94
C ALA A 291 -22.80 2.09 -10.76
N GLU A 292 -21.86 3.01 -10.62
CA GLU A 292 -20.96 3.11 -9.47
C GLU A 292 -21.73 3.20 -8.14
N GLN A 293 -22.72 4.09 -8.06
CA GLN A 293 -23.56 4.25 -6.87
C GLN A 293 -24.34 2.97 -6.54
N ALA A 294 -24.84 2.25 -7.56
CA ALA A 294 -25.51 0.97 -7.37
C ALA A 294 -24.53 -0.07 -6.80
N THR A 295 -23.31 -0.15 -7.34
CA THR A 295 -22.25 -1.02 -6.84
C THR A 295 -21.90 -0.72 -5.38
N GLN A 296 -21.67 0.55 -5.04
CA GLN A 296 -21.39 0.98 -3.66
C GLN A 296 -22.54 0.66 -2.71
N GLN A 297 -23.78 0.83 -3.15
CA GLN A 297 -24.95 0.47 -2.36
C GLN A 297 -25.02 -1.05 -2.11
N ILE A 298 -24.70 -1.88 -3.10
CA ILE A 298 -24.61 -3.35 -2.95
C ILE A 298 -23.53 -3.71 -1.93
N ILE A 299 -22.33 -3.12 -2.03
CA ILE A 299 -21.23 -3.35 -1.07
C ILE A 299 -21.67 -3.01 0.36
N VAL A 300 -22.33 -1.87 0.57
CA VAL A 300 -22.84 -1.46 1.88
C VAL A 300 -23.87 -2.46 2.42
N LEU A 301 -24.74 -3.00 1.56
CA LEU A 301 -25.75 -3.99 1.96
C LEU A 301 -25.11 -5.35 2.29
N ILE A 302 -24.12 -5.81 1.52
CA ILE A 302 -23.35 -7.03 1.79
C ILE A 302 -22.59 -6.91 3.11
N LYS A 303 -21.86 -5.80 3.34
CA LYS A 303 -21.10 -5.56 4.59
C LYS A 303 -21.99 -5.52 5.83
N LYS A 304 -23.27 -5.14 5.70
CA LYS A 304 -24.24 -5.14 6.81
C LYS A 304 -24.81 -6.52 7.14
N ASP A 305 -24.77 -7.48 6.22
CA ASP A 305 -25.27 -8.83 6.44
C ASP A 305 -24.14 -9.72 7.01
N PRO A 306 -24.28 -10.27 8.24
CA PRO A 306 -23.21 -11.04 8.89
C PRO A 306 -22.92 -12.40 8.23
N VAL A 307 -23.79 -12.89 7.33
CA VAL A 307 -23.58 -14.10 6.54
C VAL A 307 -22.83 -13.74 5.25
N LEU A 308 -23.29 -12.72 4.52
CA LEU A 308 -22.70 -12.33 3.23
C LEU A 308 -21.36 -11.61 3.37
N ALA A 309 -21.14 -10.87 4.47
CA ALA A 309 -19.89 -10.15 4.73
C ALA A 309 -18.63 -11.05 4.80
N LYS A 310 -18.80 -12.37 4.80
CA LYS A 310 -17.70 -13.35 4.73
C LYS A 310 -17.18 -13.58 3.31
N ASN A 311 -17.90 -13.15 2.28
CA ASN A 311 -17.51 -13.29 0.88
C ASN A 311 -16.62 -12.13 0.43
N LEU A 312 -15.44 -12.01 1.06
CA LEU A 312 -14.51 -10.88 0.85
C LEU A 312 -14.03 -10.77 -0.61
N SER A 313 -13.84 -11.90 -1.30
CA SER A 313 -13.41 -11.91 -2.71
C SER A 313 -14.39 -11.22 -3.65
N ARG A 314 -15.70 -11.35 -3.42
CA ARG A 314 -16.71 -10.71 -4.27
C ARG A 314 -16.80 -9.21 -4.02
N ILE A 315 -16.55 -8.77 -2.79
CA ILE A 315 -16.47 -7.34 -2.46
C ILE A 315 -15.36 -6.68 -3.27
N ALA A 316 -14.18 -7.31 -3.33
CA ALA A 316 -13.06 -6.82 -4.15
C ALA A 316 -13.45 -6.71 -5.64
N ASP A 317 -14.11 -7.72 -6.23
CA ASP A 317 -14.56 -7.66 -7.63
C ASP A 317 -15.50 -6.46 -7.90
N PHE A 318 -16.39 -6.12 -6.96
CA PHE A 318 -17.25 -4.94 -7.08
C PHE A 318 -16.45 -3.64 -7.03
N GLU A 319 -15.42 -3.56 -6.20
CA GLU A 319 -14.59 -2.37 -6.07
C GLU A 319 -13.65 -2.20 -7.28
N LEU A 320 -13.11 -3.30 -7.83
CA LEU A 320 -12.43 -3.29 -9.12
C LEU A 320 -13.35 -2.78 -10.23
N LEU A 321 -14.63 -3.15 -10.21
CA LEU A 321 -15.61 -2.62 -11.16
C LEU A 321 -15.84 -1.12 -10.97
N VAL A 322 -15.88 -0.60 -9.74
CA VAL A 322 -15.92 0.85 -9.48
C VAL A 322 -14.70 1.55 -10.09
N THR A 323 -13.51 0.96 -9.93
CA THR A 323 -12.26 1.46 -10.52
C THR A 323 -12.33 1.48 -12.05
N LYS A 324 -12.83 0.41 -12.69
CA LYS A 324 -13.04 0.34 -14.14
C LYS A 324 -14.05 1.39 -14.63
N LEU A 325 -15.19 1.54 -13.97
CA LEU A 325 -16.24 2.51 -14.35
C LEU A 325 -15.71 3.95 -14.31
N ASN A 326 -14.94 4.30 -13.28
CA ASN A 326 -14.30 5.62 -13.16
C ASN A 326 -13.25 5.84 -14.26
N ASN A 327 -12.42 4.83 -14.54
CA ASN A 327 -11.43 4.91 -15.62
C ASN A 327 -12.10 5.09 -17.00
N ASP A 328 -13.14 4.30 -17.28
CA ASP A 328 -13.92 4.35 -18.52
C ASP A 328 -14.62 5.71 -18.71
N LEU A 329 -15.18 6.28 -17.64
CA LEU A 329 -15.78 7.62 -17.70
C LEU A 329 -14.73 8.70 -18.01
N ALA A 330 -13.58 8.66 -17.34
CA ALA A 330 -12.51 9.62 -17.57
C ALA A 330 -11.97 9.53 -19.00
N LYS A 331 -11.77 8.30 -19.50
CA LYS A 331 -11.43 8.05 -20.91
C LYS A 331 -12.48 8.63 -21.85
N LYS A 332 -13.76 8.35 -21.63
CA LYS A 332 -14.86 8.86 -22.49
C LYS A 332 -14.94 10.39 -22.51
N LYS A 333 -14.72 11.06 -21.38
CA LYS A 333 -14.67 12.53 -21.32
C LYS A 333 -13.54 13.09 -22.19
N LYS A 334 -12.42 12.37 -22.23
CA LYS A 334 -11.25 12.75 -23.00
C LYS A 334 -11.39 12.46 -24.50
N ASP A 335 -12.05 11.35 -24.84
CA ASP A 335 -12.27 10.94 -26.23
C ASP A 335 -13.46 11.64 -26.89
N ALA A 336 -14.31 12.28 -26.10
CA ALA A 336 -15.39 13.11 -26.60
C ALA A 336 -14.83 14.22 -27.51
N GLY A 337 -15.31 14.27 -28.75
CA GLY A 337 -14.95 15.33 -29.69
C GLY A 337 -15.59 16.68 -29.31
N GLU A 338 -15.56 17.64 -30.23
CA GLU A 338 -16.18 18.97 -30.03
C GLU A 338 -17.70 18.90 -29.82
N ASP A 339 -18.36 17.83 -30.26
CA ASP A 339 -19.79 17.59 -30.03
C ASP A 339 -20.10 16.98 -28.65
N GLY A 340 -19.07 16.65 -27.87
CA GLY A 340 -19.20 16.05 -26.55
C GLY A 340 -19.77 14.63 -26.54
N ARG A 341 -19.84 13.95 -27.69
CA ARG A 341 -20.50 12.65 -27.83
C ARG A 341 -19.50 11.50 -28.00
N SER A 342 -19.93 10.30 -27.60
CA SER A 342 -19.18 9.05 -27.73
C SER A 342 -20.07 7.96 -28.32
N LYS A 343 -19.51 7.20 -29.26
CA LYS A 343 -20.17 6.10 -29.98
C LYS A 343 -19.28 4.87 -29.94
N GLY A 344 -19.87 3.71 -29.68
CA GLY A 344 -19.16 2.43 -29.77
C GLY A 344 -18.95 1.97 -31.21
N THR A 345 -17.98 1.07 -31.39
CA THR A 345 -17.60 0.49 -32.68
C THR A 345 -18.26 -0.87 -32.87
N GLU A 346 -18.76 -1.14 -34.08
CA GLU A 346 -19.34 -2.43 -34.45
C GLU A 346 -18.29 -3.55 -34.35
N THR A 347 -18.67 -4.69 -33.77
CA THR A 347 -17.79 -5.87 -33.67
C THR A 347 -17.83 -6.70 -34.96
N ASP A 348 -16.65 -7.10 -35.46
CA ASP A 348 -16.49 -8.06 -36.55
C ASP A 348 -16.77 -9.49 -36.03
N VAL A 349 -17.70 -10.21 -36.67
CA VAL A 349 -18.14 -11.55 -36.23
C VAL A 349 -17.58 -12.60 -37.18
N THR A 350 -17.00 -13.67 -36.64
CA THR A 350 -16.45 -14.78 -37.41
C THR A 350 -17.57 -15.67 -37.93
N GLU A 351 -17.70 -15.77 -39.26
CA GLU A 351 -18.58 -16.76 -39.90
C GLU A 351 -17.98 -18.18 -39.76
N GLY A 352 -18.75 -19.14 -39.23
CA GLY A 352 -18.35 -20.56 -39.23
C GLY A 352 -18.81 -21.37 -38.02
N ASP A 353 -18.28 -22.59 -37.91
CA ASP A 353 -18.51 -23.49 -36.77
C ASP A 353 -17.56 -23.20 -35.60
N ALA A 354 -17.63 -23.99 -34.52
CA ALA A 354 -16.78 -23.83 -33.33
C ALA A 354 -15.28 -23.86 -33.66
N VAL A 355 -14.84 -24.65 -34.64
CA VAL A 355 -13.43 -24.72 -35.06
C VAL A 355 -13.01 -23.43 -35.75
N ALA A 356 -13.84 -22.88 -36.63
CA ALA A 356 -13.58 -21.61 -37.30
C ALA A 356 -13.44 -20.45 -36.30
N LYS A 357 -14.32 -20.38 -35.30
CA LYS A 357 -14.26 -19.37 -34.23
C LYS A 357 -13.03 -19.51 -33.34
N ALA A 358 -12.67 -20.75 -32.97
CA ALA A 358 -11.43 -21.02 -32.22
C ALA A 358 -10.18 -20.60 -33.02
N ALA A 359 -10.13 -20.89 -34.32
CA ALA A 359 -9.03 -20.49 -35.19
C ALA A 359 -8.94 -18.97 -35.38
N ALA A 360 -10.09 -18.27 -35.41
CA ALA A 360 -10.12 -16.82 -35.43
C ALA A 360 -9.52 -16.22 -34.15
N MET A 361 -9.90 -16.73 -32.97
CA MET A 361 -9.31 -16.31 -31.69
C MET A 361 -7.78 -16.49 -31.68
N VAL A 362 -7.27 -17.63 -32.15
CA VAL A 362 -5.81 -17.87 -32.25
C VAL A 362 -5.13 -16.87 -33.18
N LYS A 363 -5.79 -16.53 -34.30
CA LYS A 363 -5.30 -15.51 -35.24
C LYS A 363 -5.30 -14.13 -34.59
N ASP A 364 -6.31 -13.78 -33.82
CA ASP A 364 -6.42 -12.48 -33.15
C ASP A 364 -5.29 -12.27 -32.13
N ILE A 365 -5.00 -13.29 -31.31
CA ILE A 365 -3.86 -13.24 -30.37
C ILE A 365 -2.53 -13.10 -31.12
N ARG A 366 -2.40 -13.77 -32.29
CA ARG A 366 -1.21 -13.65 -33.16
C ARG A 366 -1.05 -12.25 -33.76
N VAL A 367 -2.15 -11.59 -34.16
CA VAL A 367 -2.12 -10.21 -34.67
C VAL A 367 -1.60 -9.27 -33.58
N PHE A 368 -2.12 -9.40 -32.36
CA PHE A 368 -1.66 -8.61 -31.21
C PHE A 368 -0.17 -8.83 -30.91
N ALA A 369 0.30 -10.09 -30.89
CA ALA A 369 1.72 -10.41 -30.67
C ALA A 369 2.64 -9.77 -31.72
N ASN A 370 2.23 -9.75 -32.99
CA ASN A 370 3.02 -9.17 -34.07
C ASN A 370 3.01 -7.63 -34.07
N LEU A 371 1.93 -7.00 -33.60
CA LEU A 371 1.79 -5.53 -33.59
C LEU A 371 2.87 -4.86 -32.72
N PHE A 372 3.37 -5.57 -31.69
CA PHE A 372 4.38 -5.10 -30.76
C PHE A 372 5.73 -5.85 -30.86
N ASP A 373 5.99 -6.63 -31.92
CA ASP A 373 7.31 -7.27 -32.14
C ASP A 373 8.35 -6.23 -32.61
N VAL A 374 8.95 -5.53 -31.64
CA VAL A 374 10.03 -4.56 -31.87
C VAL A 374 11.36 -5.23 -32.28
N ALA A 375 11.47 -6.56 -32.12
CA ALA A 375 12.73 -7.29 -32.35
C ALA A 375 12.88 -7.81 -33.80
N ASP A 376 11.86 -7.65 -34.65
CA ASP A 376 11.85 -8.09 -36.06
C ASP A 376 12.18 -9.59 -36.21
N THR A 377 11.84 -10.38 -35.18
CA THR A 377 12.17 -11.81 -35.12
C THR A 377 11.10 -12.70 -35.75
N SER A 378 9.87 -12.20 -35.89
CA SER A 378 8.76 -12.93 -36.49
C SER A 378 7.88 -12.05 -37.40
N GLY A 379 7.60 -12.50 -38.63
CA GLY A 379 6.53 -11.90 -39.46
C GLY A 379 6.88 -10.75 -40.42
N LYS A 380 7.77 -10.98 -41.39
CA LYS A 380 8.15 -10.02 -42.47
C LYS A 380 7.02 -9.50 -43.38
N GLU A 381 5.78 -9.94 -43.20
CA GLU A 381 4.63 -9.56 -44.05
C GLU A 381 3.69 -8.52 -43.40
N VAL A 382 3.89 -8.17 -42.13
CA VAL A 382 3.17 -7.07 -41.45
C VAL A 382 4.16 -5.94 -41.22
N GLN A 383 3.93 -4.78 -41.84
CA GLN A 383 4.74 -3.59 -41.61
C GLN A 383 4.54 -3.13 -40.15
N THR A 384 5.60 -3.11 -39.34
CA THR A 384 5.50 -2.87 -37.89
C THR A 384 5.23 -1.40 -37.59
N GLN A 385 3.96 -1.05 -37.34
CA GLN A 385 3.60 0.27 -36.83
C GLN A 385 4.19 0.59 -35.44
N GLY A 386 4.77 -0.41 -34.75
CA GLY A 386 5.58 -0.20 -33.56
C GLY A 386 6.77 0.76 -33.76
N GLU A 387 7.36 0.83 -34.97
CA GLU A 387 8.42 1.82 -35.25
C GLU A 387 7.85 3.25 -35.29
N GLU A 388 6.65 3.45 -35.84
CA GLU A 388 5.96 4.75 -35.84
C GLU A 388 5.53 5.17 -34.42
N PHE A 389 5.14 4.20 -33.58
CA PHE A 389 4.88 4.41 -32.15
C PHE A 389 6.14 4.89 -31.41
N VAL A 390 7.27 4.18 -31.57
CA VAL A 390 8.54 4.57 -30.92
C VAL A 390 8.97 5.96 -31.38
N GLN A 391 8.85 6.27 -32.67
CA GLN A 391 9.18 7.60 -33.18
C GLN A 391 8.29 8.70 -32.57
N LEU A 392 6.97 8.46 -32.43
CA LEU A 392 6.08 9.43 -31.80
C LEU A 392 6.45 9.68 -30.33
N VAL A 393 6.85 8.64 -29.60
CA VAL A 393 7.32 8.76 -28.20
C VAL A 393 8.67 9.50 -28.12
N GLU A 394 9.60 9.23 -29.04
CA GLU A 394 10.88 9.95 -29.12
C GLU A 394 10.70 11.42 -29.50
N ASP A 395 9.83 11.72 -30.46
CA ASP A 395 9.48 13.09 -30.87
C ASP A 395 8.81 13.85 -29.71
N ALA A 396 7.92 13.19 -28.97
CA ALA A 396 7.30 13.72 -27.77
C ALA A 396 8.32 14.01 -26.66
N GLY A 397 9.28 13.10 -26.41
CA GLY A 397 10.36 13.31 -25.47
C GLY A 397 11.22 14.52 -25.84
N THR A 398 11.62 14.60 -27.11
CA THR A 398 12.39 15.73 -27.66
C THR A 398 11.63 17.05 -27.52
N MET A 399 10.31 17.05 -27.79
CA MET A 399 9.47 18.23 -27.59
C MET A 399 9.53 18.73 -26.15
N VAL A 400 9.33 17.86 -25.16
CA VAL A 400 9.31 18.27 -23.75
C VAL A 400 10.66 18.86 -23.35
N GLU A 401 11.77 18.21 -23.73
CA GLU A 401 13.13 18.68 -23.43
C GLU A 401 13.43 20.04 -24.08
N GLU A 402 13.18 20.19 -25.38
CA GLU A 402 13.47 21.45 -26.10
C GLU A 402 12.59 22.62 -25.61
N GLN A 403 11.32 22.34 -25.29
CA GLN A 403 10.40 23.40 -24.88
C GLN A 403 10.57 23.81 -23.42
N ALA A 404 11.01 22.92 -22.53
CA ALA A 404 11.31 23.28 -21.14
C ALA A 404 12.41 24.36 -21.04
N GLU A 405 13.42 24.32 -21.91
CA GLU A 405 14.51 25.30 -21.93
C GLU A 405 14.16 26.62 -22.66
N SER A 406 13.03 26.66 -23.38
CA SER A 406 12.68 27.79 -24.24
C SER A 406 11.97 28.95 -23.52
N PHE A 407 11.46 28.72 -22.30
CA PHE A 407 10.68 29.68 -21.50
C PHE A 407 11.53 30.51 -20.52
N LYS A 408 12.29 31.48 -21.04
CA LYS A 408 13.22 32.30 -20.23
C LYS A 408 12.51 33.32 -19.34
N LEU A 409 11.32 33.79 -19.74
CA LEU A 409 10.56 34.79 -18.99
C LEU A 409 10.02 34.23 -17.67
N LEU A 410 9.68 32.93 -17.61
CA LEU A 410 9.21 32.29 -16.38
C LEU A 410 10.26 32.34 -15.27
N ALA A 411 11.50 31.98 -15.60
CA ALA A 411 12.61 32.00 -14.65
C ALA A 411 12.89 33.41 -14.15
N ASP A 412 12.94 34.40 -15.06
CA ASP A 412 13.18 35.81 -14.70
C ASP A 412 12.07 36.40 -13.82
N VAL A 413 10.80 36.08 -14.11
CA VAL A 413 9.66 36.49 -13.28
C VAL A 413 9.69 35.82 -11.91
N SER A 414 10.07 34.54 -11.81
CA SER A 414 10.20 33.83 -10.53
C SER A 414 11.27 34.48 -9.63
N GLU A 415 12.45 34.78 -10.19
CA GLU A 415 13.51 35.50 -9.46
C GLU A 415 13.04 36.90 -9.03
N ALA A 416 12.37 37.64 -9.91
CA ALA A 416 11.82 38.95 -9.59
C ALA A 416 10.79 38.89 -8.44
N LEU A 417 9.92 37.87 -8.43
CA LEU A 417 8.92 37.67 -7.37
C LEU A 417 9.57 37.32 -6.03
N ALA A 418 10.63 36.51 -6.01
CA ALA A 418 11.38 36.22 -4.79
C ALA A 418 12.02 37.48 -4.18
N VAL A 419 12.57 38.36 -5.03
CA VAL A 419 13.08 39.67 -4.58
C VAL A 419 11.95 40.56 -4.06
N ILE A 420 10.80 40.61 -4.75
CA ILE A 420 9.63 41.39 -4.33
C ILE A 420 9.11 40.90 -2.97
N ASP A 421 9.00 39.58 -2.75
CA ASP A 421 8.57 39.00 -1.46
C ASP A 421 9.52 39.42 -0.33
N SER A 422 10.84 39.31 -0.55
CA SER A 422 11.84 39.76 0.43
C SER A 422 11.70 41.25 0.78
N LEU A 423 11.49 42.11 -0.22
CA LEU A 423 11.29 43.55 -0.03
C LEU A 423 9.95 43.88 0.66
N ARG A 424 8.89 43.10 0.42
CA ARG A 424 7.61 43.22 1.13
C ARG A 424 7.75 42.86 2.61
N ARG A 425 8.41 41.74 2.93
CA ARG A 425 8.70 41.34 4.32
C ARG A 425 9.56 42.37 5.06
N ALA A 426 10.43 43.08 4.34
CA ALA A 426 11.21 44.20 4.88
C ALA A 426 10.42 45.51 5.01
N GLY A 427 9.16 45.58 4.53
CA GLY A 427 8.32 46.77 4.56
C GLY A 427 8.67 47.83 3.51
N GLU A 428 9.48 47.50 2.51
CA GLU A 428 9.93 48.44 1.46
C GLU A 428 8.93 48.58 0.31
N ILE A 429 8.09 47.56 0.09
CA ILE A 429 6.98 47.55 -0.86
C ILE A 429 5.68 47.36 -0.09
N THR A 430 4.75 48.32 -0.20
CA THR A 430 3.46 48.30 0.52
C THR A 430 2.25 48.38 -0.41
N ILE A 431 2.47 48.35 -1.73
CA ILE A 431 1.41 48.38 -2.74
C ILE A 431 1.09 46.97 -3.21
N ASN A 432 -0.18 46.68 -3.53
CA ASN A 432 -0.57 45.33 -3.97
C ASN A 432 -0.09 45.05 -5.40
N THR A 433 -0.14 46.04 -6.31
CA THR A 433 0.33 45.89 -7.68
C THR A 433 1.71 46.51 -7.88
N VAL A 434 2.68 45.70 -8.27
CA VAL A 434 4.09 46.06 -8.49
C VAL A 434 4.41 46.01 -9.99
N ASP A 435 5.08 47.04 -10.50
CA ASP A 435 5.66 47.04 -11.87
C ASP A 435 6.96 46.22 -11.85
N LEU A 436 7.02 45.18 -12.69
CA LEU A 436 8.14 44.24 -12.73
C LEU A 436 9.37 44.79 -13.48
N LYS A 437 9.24 45.89 -14.21
CA LYS A 437 10.29 46.40 -15.11
C LYS A 437 11.67 46.61 -14.46
N ASN A 438 11.71 46.94 -13.16
CA ASN A 438 12.96 47.18 -12.44
C ASN A 438 13.55 45.93 -11.78
N TYR A 439 12.83 44.80 -11.83
CA TYR A 439 13.18 43.54 -11.18
C TYR A 439 13.54 42.45 -12.18
N LEU A 440 13.10 42.58 -13.43
CA LEU A 440 13.39 41.66 -14.52
C LEU A 440 14.79 41.91 -15.13
N ALA A 441 15.57 40.84 -15.29
CA ALA A 441 16.90 40.86 -15.89
C ALA A 441 16.86 40.71 -17.42
N LEU A 442 15.79 40.12 -17.97
CA LEU A 442 15.68 39.82 -19.38
C LEU A 442 15.46 41.11 -20.20
N PRO A 443 16.29 41.39 -21.23
CA PRO A 443 16.21 42.65 -21.97
C PRO A 443 14.86 42.88 -22.66
N GLY A 444 14.25 44.03 -22.38
CA GLY A 444 12.95 44.40 -22.96
C GLY A 444 11.74 43.76 -22.26
N ALA A 445 11.97 42.97 -21.20
CA ALA A 445 10.90 42.41 -20.40
C ALA A 445 10.17 43.49 -19.59
N THR A 446 8.86 43.36 -19.49
CA THR A 446 7.98 44.25 -18.73
C THR A 446 6.76 43.48 -18.24
N GLY A 447 6.14 43.95 -17.16
CA GLY A 447 4.98 43.27 -16.61
C GLY A 447 4.50 43.87 -15.30
N THR A 448 3.47 43.26 -14.74
CA THR A 448 2.89 43.61 -13.44
C THR A 448 2.61 42.36 -12.63
N ALA A 449 2.90 42.39 -11.33
CA ALA A 449 2.45 41.39 -10.37
C ALA A 449 1.51 42.04 -9.36
N THR A 450 0.40 41.39 -9.04
CA THR A 450 -0.54 41.79 -8.00
C THR A 450 -0.50 40.74 -6.90
N LEU A 451 -0.14 41.17 -5.69
CA LEU A 451 -0.13 40.36 -4.48
C LEU A 451 -1.14 40.99 -3.51
N ASP A 452 -2.32 40.39 -3.39
CA ASP A 452 -3.40 40.83 -2.49
C ASP A 452 -3.55 39.82 -1.35
N GLU A 453 -2.84 40.08 -0.24
CA GLU A 453 -2.87 39.26 0.97
C GLU A 453 -4.23 39.30 1.68
N ASP A 454 -4.98 40.40 1.55
CA ASP A 454 -6.30 40.54 2.15
C ASP A 454 -7.31 39.65 1.43
N GLY A 455 -7.34 39.75 0.09
CA GLY A 455 -8.18 38.92 -0.78
C GLY A 455 -7.66 37.51 -1.03
N LEU A 456 -6.45 37.16 -0.56
CA LEU A 456 -5.76 35.90 -0.82
C LEU A 456 -5.64 35.57 -2.33
N THR A 457 -5.30 36.59 -3.13
CA THR A 457 -5.14 36.44 -4.58
C THR A 457 -3.78 36.90 -5.06
N PHE A 458 -3.30 36.21 -6.10
CA PHE A 458 -2.07 36.48 -6.81
C PHE A 458 -2.35 36.50 -8.30
N ASN A 459 -1.78 37.46 -9.02
CA ASN A 459 -1.84 37.50 -10.48
C ASN A 459 -0.57 38.15 -11.04
N VAL A 460 0.04 37.53 -12.04
CA VAL A 460 1.21 38.07 -12.74
C VAL A 460 0.99 38.05 -14.23
N GLN A 461 1.38 39.14 -14.89
CA GLN A 461 1.39 39.26 -16.34
C GLN A 461 2.71 39.88 -16.78
N ALA A 462 3.45 39.21 -17.65
CA ALA A 462 4.73 39.69 -18.15
C ALA A 462 4.89 39.36 -19.64
N THR A 463 5.71 40.15 -20.32
CA THR A 463 6.05 39.96 -21.74
C THR A 463 7.51 40.32 -21.99
N ALA A 464 8.14 39.61 -22.92
CA ALA A 464 9.46 39.91 -23.43
C ALA A 464 9.61 39.48 -24.89
N GLY A 465 9.60 40.47 -25.81
CA GLY A 465 9.57 40.16 -27.24
C GLY A 465 8.29 39.42 -27.63
N ASN A 466 8.41 38.19 -28.12
CA ASN A 466 7.28 37.31 -28.47
C ASN A 466 6.91 36.34 -27.33
N GLU A 467 7.66 36.33 -26.22
CA GLU A 467 7.34 35.51 -25.06
C GLU A 467 6.36 36.26 -24.13
N SER A 468 5.33 35.57 -23.66
CA SER A 468 4.33 36.10 -22.73
C SER A 468 4.01 35.10 -21.63
N LEU A 469 3.81 35.61 -20.41
CA LEU A 469 3.45 34.86 -19.22
C LEU A 469 2.23 35.51 -18.57
N SER A 470 1.23 34.70 -18.22
CA SER A 470 0.12 35.07 -17.35
C SER A 470 -0.08 33.94 -16.34
N ALA A 471 -0.13 34.22 -15.05
CA ALA A 471 -0.45 33.21 -14.03
C ALA A 471 -1.27 33.83 -12.91
N LYS A 472 -2.21 33.06 -12.37
CA LYS A 472 -3.09 33.45 -11.28
C LYS A 472 -3.12 32.35 -10.23
N ALA A 473 -3.24 32.77 -8.97
CA ALA A 473 -3.55 31.87 -7.87
C ALA A 473 -4.53 32.55 -6.91
N ALA A 474 -5.44 31.77 -6.33
CA ALA A 474 -6.40 32.26 -5.35
C ALA A 474 -6.70 31.19 -4.31
N VAL A 475 -6.80 31.59 -3.04
CA VAL A 475 -7.29 30.71 -1.97
C VAL A 475 -8.74 31.09 -1.65
N THR A 476 -9.63 30.09 -1.68
CA THR A 476 -11.03 30.24 -1.28
C THR A 476 -11.38 29.28 -0.14
N SER A 477 -12.28 29.66 0.76
CA SER A 477 -12.81 28.76 1.79
C SER A 477 -14.29 28.44 1.56
N ASN A 478 -14.74 27.31 2.11
CA ASN A 478 -16.16 27.00 2.20
C ASN A 478 -16.87 27.87 3.28
N GLU A 479 -18.21 27.87 3.30
CA GLU A 479 -18.98 28.70 4.26
C GLU A 479 -18.71 28.35 5.73
N ALA A 480 -18.31 27.11 6.02
CA ALA A 480 -17.99 26.63 7.37
C ALA A 480 -16.55 26.96 7.81
N ASN A 481 -15.71 27.47 6.89
CA ASN A 481 -14.27 27.61 7.02
C ASN A 481 -13.53 26.35 7.50
N THR A 482 -14.01 25.19 7.05
CA THR A 482 -13.38 23.88 7.28
C THR A 482 -12.68 23.36 6.04
N GLU A 483 -12.92 23.94 4.87
CA GLU A 483 -12.24 23.55 3.62
C GLU A 483 -11.63 24.77 2.98
N TYR A 484 -10.38 24.63 2.54
CA TYR A 484 -9.60 25.64 1.85
C TYR A 484 -9.11 25.10 0.52
N THR A 485 -9.36 25.84 -0.55
CA THR A 485 -8.99 25.46 -1.92
C THR A 485 -8.04 26.50 -2.50
N LEU A 486 -6.82 26.08 -2.85
CA LEU A 486 -5.89 26.84 -3.68
C LEU A 486 -6.18 26.52 -5.16
N LYS A 487 -6.61 27.52 -5.93
CA LYS A 487 -6.79 27.42 -7.38
C LYS A 487 -5.61 28.08 -8.08
N VAL A 488 -5.08 27.45 -9.12
CA VAL A 488 -3.96 27.96 -9.91
C VAL A 488 -4.28 27.81 -11.39
N ASP A 489 -4.11 28.86 -12.18
CA ASP A 489 -4.21 28.82 -13.64
C ASP A 489 -3.12 29.67 -14.26
N GLY A 490 -2.71 29.34 -15.48
CA GLY A 490 -1.65 30.10 -16.14
C GLY A 490 -1.36 29.68 -17.55
N ILE A 491 -0.78 30.60 -18.32
CA ILE A 491 -0.37 30.42 -19.70
C ILE A 491 1.03 31.02 -19.85
N ILE A 492 1.93 30.26 -20.45
CA ILE A 492 3.19 30.77 -20.99
C ILE A 492 3.31 30.38 -22.46
N GLU A 493 3.73 31.34 -23.28
CA GLU A 493 3.72 31.19 -24.73
C GLU A 493 4.91 31.93 -25.34
N ASN A 494 5.58 31.30 -26.30
CA ASN A 494 6.65 31.91 -27.11
C ASN A 494 6.44 31.57 -28.61
N ASP A 495 7.45 31.77 -29.46
CA ASP A 495 7.34 31.48 -30.89
C ASP A 495 7.27 29.98 -31.22
N ALA A 496 7.74 29.10 -30.33
CA ALA A 496 7.86 27.67 -30.54
C ALA A 496 6.74 26.85 -29.88
N ALA A 497 6.23 27.27 -28.71
CA ALA A 497 5.26 26.49 -27.95
C ALA A 497 4.36 27.35 -27.06
N LYS A 498 3.30 26.71 -26.56
CA LYS A 498 2.37 27.21 -25.56
C LYS A 498 2.19 26.16 -24.46
N PHE A 499 2.45 26.53 -23.22
CA PHE A 499 2.14 25.74 -22.03
C PHE A 499 0.99 26.41 -21.26
N THR A 500 0.02 25.60 -20.85
CA THR A 500 -1.19 26.04 -20.13
C THR A 500 -1.38 25.16 -18.90
N LEU A 501 -1.57 25.78 -17.74
CA LEU A 501 -2.24 25.18 -16.59
C LEU A 501 -3.72 25.55 -16.69
N ASN A 502 -4.56 24.55 -16.91
CA ASN A 502 -5.97 24.72 -17.27
C ASN A 502 -6.80 25.21 -16.07
N GLU A 503 -7.90 25.91 -16.37
CA GLU A 503 -8.90 26.30 -15.37
C GLU A 503 -9.50 25.03 -14.75
N GLY A 504 -9.30 24.85 -13.43
CA GLY A 504 -9.66 23.60 -12.73
C GLY A 504 -8.50 22.97 -11.95
N THR A 505 -7.25 23.41 -12.21
CA THR A 505 -6.10 23.04 -11.39
C THR A 505 -6.24 23.62 -9.98
N GLN A 506 -6.37 22.74 -8.98
CA GLN A 506 -6.60 23.11 -7.60
C GLN A 506 -6.11 22.06 -6.59
N VAL A 507 -5.80 22.53 -5.39
CA VAL A 507 -5.56 21.68 -4.21
C VAL A 507 -6.53 22.11 -3.13
N SER A 508 -7.21 21.17 -2.48
CA SER A 508 -8.02 21.45 -1.30
C SER A 508 -7.56 20.65 -0.08
N VAL A 509 -7.72 21.27 1.09
CA VAL A 509 -7.51 20.66 2.40
C VAL A 509 -8.76 20.91 3.23
N THR A 510 -9.27 19.84 3.82
CA THR A 510 -10.39 19.86 4.76
C THR A 510 -9.87 19.58 6.17
N LEU A 511 -10.28 20.42 7.11
CA LEU A 511 -9.88 20.42 8.50
C LEU A 511 -11.02 19.89 9.39
N ASN A 512 -10.66 19.26 10.51
CA ASN A 512 -11.63 18.77 11.50
C ASN A 512 -12.40 19.90 12.24
N LYS A 513 -11.90 21.14 12.18
CA LYS A 513 -12.45 22.32 12.86
C LYS A 513 -12.36 23.54 11.96
N ALA A 514 -13.25 24.50 12.19
CA ALA A 514 -13.24 25.76 11.48
C ALA A 514 -12.02 26.60 11.88
N VAL A 515 -11.34 27.15 10.88
CA VAL A 515 -10.23 28.11 11.04
C VAL A 515 -10.66 29.41 10.39
N THR A 516 -10.36 30.57 10.94
CA THR A 516 -10.68 31.85 10.29
C THR A 516 -9.54 32.32 9.39
N ALA A 517 -9.82 33.24 8.45
CA ALA A 517 -8.78 33.81 7.60
C ALA A 517 -7.68 34.54 8.40
N ASP A 518 -8.01 35.13 9.56
CA ASP A 518 -7.02 35.78 10.43
C ASP A 518 -6.13 34.75 11.14
N GLU A 519 -6.70 33.62 11.58
CA GLU A 519 -5.94 32.51 12.18
C GLU A 519 -5.02 31.84 11.15
N LEU A 520 -5.48 31.65 9.91
CA LEU A 520 -4.68 31.09 8.82
C LEU A 520 -3.48 31.99 8.45
N LYS A 521 -3.62 33.31 8.60
CA LYS A 521 -2.57 34.31 8.30
C LYS A 521 -1.63 34.58 9.47
N SER A 522 -1.87 34.00 10.64
CA SER A 522 -1.15 34.33 11.86
C SER A 522 0.15 33.53 12.01
N ASP A 523 1.28 34.22 12.11
CA ASP A 523 2.60 33.61 12.40
C ASP A 523 2.70 33.00 13.82
N THR A 524 1.71 33.23 14.69
CA THR A 524 1.71 32.76 16.08
C THR A 524 0.59 31.77 16.38
N PHE A 525 -0.28 31.46 15.40
CA PHE A 525 -1.38 30.52 15.60
C PHE A 525 -0.95 29.12 15.22
N ASP A 526 -0.74 28.28 16.24
CA ASP A 526 -0.36 26.88 16.07
C ASP A 526 -1.62 26.01 15.93
N LEU A 527 -1.80 25.38 14.77
CA LEU A 527 -2.94 24.52 14.47
C LEU A 527 -2.96 23.26 15.36
N GLU A 528 -1.79 22.65 15.59
CA GLU A 528 -1.65 21.42 16.37
C GLU A 528 -1.99 21.68 17.84
N ALA A 529 -1.52 22.80 18.40
CA ALA A 529 -1.83 23.21 19.78
C ALA A 529 -3.35 23.41 20.03
N HIS A 530 -4.15 23.60 18.99
CA HIS A 530 -5.60 23.76 19.06
C HIS A 530 -6.37 22.50 18.62
N GLY A 531 -5.65 21.40 18.36
CA GLY A 531 -6.18 20.12 17.86
C GLY A 531 -6.91 20.29 16.53
N ILE A 532 -6.38 21.14 15.65
CA ILE A 532 -6.88 21.32 14.29
C ILE A 532 -6.01 20.45 13.38
N GLU A 533 -6.64 19.49 12.71
CA GLU A 533 -5.96 18.48 11.89
C GLU A 533 -6.60 18.43 10.51
N ALA A 534 -5.79 18.14 9.50
CA ALA A 534 -6.29 17.81 8.16
C ALA A 534 -6.93 16.41 8.20
N VAL A 535 -8.18 16.30 7.74
CA VAL A 535 -8.94 15.04 7.71
C VAL A 535 -9.16 14.51 6.30
N LYS A 536 -9.03 15.37 5.29
CA LYS A 536 -9.18 15.03 3.89
C LYS A 536 -8.44 16.06 3.03
N GLY A 537 -7.96 15.65 1.87
CA GLY A 537 -7.48 16.55 0.84
C GLY A 537 -7.99 16.16 -0.53
N ALA A 538 -7.85 17.06 -1.50
CA ALA A 538 -8.02 16.74 -2.90
C ALA A 538 -6.99 17.48 -3.75
N LEU A 539 -6.58 16.85 -4.84
CA LEU A 539 -5.70 17.40 -5.86
C LEU A 539 -6.39 17.26 -7.20
N ASN A 540 -6.37 18.33 -8.01
CA ASN A 540 -6.65 18.27 -9.44
C ASN A 540 -5.59 19.13 -10.15
N LEU A 541 -4.91 18.56 -11.13
CA LEU A 541 -3.92 19.23 -11.95
C LEU A 541 -4.23 18.88 -13.40
N GLU A 542 -4.42 19.91 -14.20
CA GLU A 542 -4.70 19.78 -15.63
C GLU A 542 -3.78 20.71 -16.41
N LEU A 543 -3.05 20.16 -17.38
CA LEU A 543 -2.06 20.90 -18.14
C LEU A 543 -2.05 20.53 -19.61
N THR A 544 -1.60 21.46 -20.44
CA THR A 544 -1.42 21.26 -21.87
C THR A 544 -0.13 21.93 -22.34
N LEU A 545 0.70 21.21 -23.11
CA LEU A 545 1.87 21.71 -23.80
C LEU A 545 1.70 21.48 -25.30
N ALA A 546 1.64 22.56 -26.09
CA ALA A 546 1.42 22.47 -27.54
C ALA A 546 2.56 23.14 -28.31
N GLN A 547 3.17 22.44 -29.27
CA GLN A 547 4.08 23.04 -30.24
C GLN A 547 3.32 23.92 -31.23
N LYS A 548 4.01 24.93 -31.72
CA LYS A 548 3.55 25.78 -32.81
C LYS A 548 4.15 25.33 -34.13
N LYS A 549 3.36 25.46 -35.20
CA LYS A 549 3.81 25.21 -36.55
C LYS A 549 4.86 26.24 -36.97
N THR A 550 6.00 25.76 -37.47
CA THR A 550 7.09 26.60 -38.00
C THR A 550 7.54 26.06 -39.37
N ASP A 551 8.54 26.72 -39.99
CA ASP A 551 9.14 26.20 -41.23
C ASP A 551 9.90 24.87 -41.00
N GLU A 552 10.32 24.60 -39.77
CA GLU A 552 11.04 23.38 -39.37
C GLU A 552 10.09 22.33 -38.76
N VAL A 553 9.06 22.77 -38.02
CA VAL A 553 8.03 21.92 -37.39
C VAL A 553 6.76 21.93 -38.24
N THR A 554 6.64 20.99 -39.17
CA THR A 554 5.51 20.91 -40.11
C THR A 554 4.30 20.12 -39.61
N ASN A 555 4.50 19.26 -38.60
CA ASN A 555 3.46 18.47 -37.94
C ASN A 555 3.59 18.65 -36.41
N PRO A 556 3.08 19.78 -35.86
CA PRO A 556 3.23 20.09 -34.44
C PRO A 556 2.55 19.03 -33.57
N VAL A 557 3.18 18.73 -32.43
CA VAL A 557 2.70 17.81 -31.41
C VAL A 557 2.16 18.58 -30.20
N SER A 558 1.11 18.06 -29.57
CA SER A 558 0.59 18.53 -28.29
C SER A 558 0.54 17.40 -27.27
N PHE A 559 0.81 17.75 -26.01
CA PHE A 559 0.57 16.93 -24.83
C PHE A 559 -0.55 17.55 -24.00
N SER A 560 -1.51 16.75 -23.54
CA SER A 560 -2.42 17.12 -22.45
C SER A 560 -2.33 16.09 -21.33
N GLY A 561 -2.29 16.56 -20.09
CA GLY A 561 -2.11 15.72 -18.90
C GLY A 561 -3.08 16.11 -17.79
N GLN A 562 -3.51 15.11 -17.02
CA GLN A 562 -4.38 15.28 -15.86
C GLN A 562 -3.92 14.39 -14.71
N LEU A 563 -3.92 14.93 -13.50
CA LEU A 563 -3.69 14.21 -12.26
C LEU A 563 -4.78 14.64 -11.28
N SER A 564 -5.61 13.72 -10.80
CA SER A 564 -6.55 14.01 -9.73
C SER A 564 -6.47 12.97 -8.62
N ALA A 565 -6.53 13.40 -7.37
CA ALA A 565 -6.52 12.49 -6.24
C ALA A 565 -7.45 12.95 -5.12
N GLU A 566 -8.18 12.02 -4.53
CA GLU A 566 -8.79 12.19 -3.20
C GLU A 566 -7.81 11.68 -2.16
N LEU A 567 -7.45 12.49 -1.18
CA LEU A 567 -6.37 12.22 -0.24
C LEU A 567 -6.91 12.04 1.18
N VAL A 568 -6.39 11.03 1.88
CA VAL A 568 -6.70 10.77 3.29
C VAL A 568 -5.42 10.62 4.11
N PRO A 569 -5.39 11.15 5.34
CA PRO A 569 -4.28 10.95 6.24
C PRO A 569 -4.31 9.54 6.85
N VAL A 570 -3.17 8.88 6.89
CA VAL A 570 -2.91 7.64 7.63
C VAL A 570 -1.81 7.90 8.64
N ILE A 571 -2.05 7.49 9.88
CA ILE A 571 -1.10 7.66 10.96
C ILE A 571 -0.16 6.45 10.98
N GLU A 572 1.11 6.71 10.72
CA GLU A 572 2.19 5.77 10.99
C GLU A 572 2.83 6.08 12.34
N GLU A 573 3.40 5.06 12.96
CA GLU A 573 4.12 5.18 14.21
C GLU A 573 5.57 4.77 13.97
N SER A 574 6.51 5.40 14.66
CA SER A 574 7.92 5.06 14.59
C SER A 574 8.55 5.13 15.97
N LEU A 575 9.68 4.46 16.15
CA LEU A 575 10.44 4.50 17.40
C LEU A 575 11.52 5.57 17.36
N GLU A 576 11.39 6.58 18.21
CA GLU A 576 12.41 7.60 18.41
C GLU A 576 13.15 7.38 19.74
N ASN A 577 14.48 7.54 19.73
CA ASN A 577 15.31 7.52 20.93
C ASN A 577 15.84 8.93 21.23
N ASP A 578 15.17 9.61 22.14
CA ASP A 578 15.41 11.03 22.45
C ASP A 578 16.74 11.32 23.19
N LEU A 579 17.53 10.30 23.58
CA LEU A 579 18.72 10.49 24.42
C LEU A 579 20.07 10.42 23.69
N TYR A 580 20.08 10.39 22.35
CA TYR A 580 21.31 10.37 21.54
C TYR A 580 22.25 11.58 21.76
N THR A 581 21.80 12.66 22.41
CA THR A 581 22.61 13.85 22.68
C THR A 581 23.47 13.76 23.96
N MET A 582 23.40 12.64 24.72
CA MET A 582 24.09 12.46 26.00
C MET A 582 25.50 11.84 25.86
N ASN A 583 26.54 12.67 25.85
CA ASN A 583 27.93 12.29 25.55
C ASN A 583 28.69 11.33 26.52
N TRP A 584 28.08 10.78 27.59
CA TRP A 584 28.86 10.12 28.66
C TRP A 584 28.37 8.77 29.19
N GLN A 585 27.38 8.13 28.57
CA GLN A 585 27.09 6.69 28.66
C GLN A 585 25.88 6.39 27.77
N PRO A 586 25.91 5.35 26.91
CA PRO A 586 24.70 4.84 26.29
C PRO A 586 23.84 4.26 27.42
N ARG A 587 22.82 5.01 27.85
CA ARG A 587 21.78 4.47 28.72
C ARG A 587 20.68 3.93 27.80
N ASP A 588 21.06 2.84 27.18
CA ASP A 588 20.29 2.04 26.23
C ASP A 588 19.28 1.21 27.04
N SER A 589 18.14 1.82 27.35
CA SER A 589 17.02 1.10 27.96
C SER A 589 15.77 1.38 27.16
N ALA A 590 14.99 0.32 26.95
CA ALA A 590 13.71 0.34 26.26
C ALA A 590 12.71 1.38 26.84
N ILE A 591 12.87 1.82 28.09
CA ILE A 591 12.05 2.88 28.68
C ILE A 591 12.28 4.27 28.07
N TYR A 592 13.35 4.49 27.30
CA TYR A 592 13.68 5.79 26.71
C TYR A 592 13.23 5.96 25.26
N TYR A 593 12.63 4.93 24.68
CA TYR A 593 12.02 5.01 23.36
C TYR A 593 10.62 5.61 23.47
N ARG A 594 10.31 6.47 22.51
CA ARG A 594 9.01 7.09 22.32
C ARG A 594 8.43 6.64 21.00
N ILE A 595 7.11 6.70 20.96
CA ILE A 595 6.37 6.50 19.73
C ILE A 595 6.14 7.88 19.15
N ARG A 596 6.75 8.12 18.01
CA ARG A 596 6.47 9.31 17.21
C ARG A 596 5.42 8.94 16.19
N GLN A 597 4.38 9.76 16.08
CA GLN A 597 3.37 9.63 15.05
C GLN A 597 3.78 10.47 13.85
N GLU A 598 3.72 9.88 12.67
CA GLU A 598 3.90 10.55 11.40
C GLU A 598 2.61 10.41 10.58
N VAL A 599 2.19 11.48 9.93
CA VAL A 599 0.99 11.46 9.09
C VAL A 599 1.44 11.30 7.65
N ASN A 600 1.14 10.14 7.08
CA ASN A 600 1.30 9.88 5.65
C ASN A 600 -0.01 10.18 4.92
N ILE A 601 0.12 10.66 3.68
CA ILE A 601 -1.04 11.02 2.86
C ILE A 601 -1.19 9.97 1.77
N LEU A 602 -2.27 9.19 1.85
CA LEU A 602 -2.59 8.17 0.86
C LEU A 602 -3.71 8.67 -0.07
N PRO A 603 -3.64 8.38 -1.38
CA PRO A 603 -4.76 8.59 -2.26
C PRO A 603 -5.81 7.50 -2.03
N LYS A 604 -7.03 7.89 -1.67
CA LYS A 604 -8.19 6.98 -1.72
C LYS A 604 -8.51 6.62 -3.17
N MET A 605 -8.46 7.61 -4.07
CA MET A 605 -8.55 7.38 -5.51
C MET A 605 -7.58 8.32 -6.20
N LEU A 606 -6.77 7.77 -7.11
CA LEU A 606 -5.80 8.48 -7.92
C LEU A 606 -6.15 8.25 -9.40
N TYR A 607 -6.23 9.33 -10.16
CA TYR A 607 -6.32 9.31 -11.61
C TYR A 607 -5.09 10.01 -12.19
N LEU A 608 -4.48 9.39 -13.19
CA LEU A 608 -3.38 9.92 -13.97
C LEU A 608 -3.67 9.70 -15.45
N GLY A 609 -3.89 10.77 -16.21
CA GLY A 609 -4.16 10.72 -17.64
C GLY A 609 -3.17 11.56 -18.44
N GLY A 610 -2.84 11.11 -19.66
CA GLY A 610 -1.97 11.83 -20.59
C GLY A 610 -2.24 11.46 -22.04
N ASP A 611 -2.23 12.42 -22.97
CA ASP A 611 -2.24 12.16 -24.41
C ASP A 611 -1.20 12.98 -25.13
N PHE A 612 -0.58 12.34 -26.13
CA PHE A 612 0.15 12.99 -27.20
C PHE A 612 -0.67 12.91 -28.48
N SER A 613 -0.78 14.04 -29.18
CA SER A 613 -1.51 14.15 -30.44
C SER A 613 -0.74 15.02 -31.42
N SER A 614 -0.88 14.71 -32.71
CA SER A 614 -0.28 15.50 -33.80
C SER A 614 -1.34 16.11 -34.71
N GLU A 615 -1.02 17.21 -35.40
CA GLU A 615 -1.93 17.88 -36.36
C GLU A 615 -2.40 16.93 -37.48
N GLN A 616 -1.62 15.90 -37.81
CA GLN A 616 -1.94 14.88 -38.82
C GLN A 616 -2.84 13.74 -38.34
N GLY A 617 -3.24 13.72 -37.07
CA GLY A 617 -4.23 12.77 -36.53
C GLY A 617 -3.66 11.57 -35.77
N ASN A 618 -2.33 11.39 -35.72
CA ASN A 618 -1.73 10.37 -34.85
C ASN A 618 -1.94 10.74 -33.37
N ARG A 619 -2.31 9.75 -32.55
CA ARG A 619 -2.59 9.95 -31.12
C ARG A 619 -2.15 8.74 -30.31
N VAL A 620 -1.56 9.00 -29.14
CA VAL A 620 -1.32 8.02 -28.08
C VAL A 620 -1.88 8.61 -26.79
N SER A 621 -2.79 7.89 -26.15
CA SER A 621 -3.40 8.28 -24.87
C SER A 621 -3.23 7.17 -23.86
N ALA A 622 -2.96 7.52 -22.61
CA ALA A 622 -2.96 6.60 -21.50
C ALA A 622 -3.71 7.23 -20.32
N ASN A 623 -4.47 6.43 -19.59
CA ASN A 623 -5.09 6.84 -18.34
C ASN A 623 -5.13 5.71 -17.32
N LEU A 624 -4.72 6.02 -16.10
CA LEU A 624 -4.62 5.10 -14.97
C LEU A 624 -5.52 5.61 -13.85
N THR A 625 -6.42 4.76 -13.38
CA THR A 625 -7.16 4.94 -12.14
C THR A 625 -6.66 3.91 -11.13
N VAL A 626 -6.28 4.35 -9.94
CA VAL A 626 -5.96 3.50 -8.78
C VAL A 626 -6.91 3.84 -7.66
N ASN A 627 -7.53 2.84 -7.05
CA ASN A 627 -8.40 2.96 -5.91
C ASN A 627 -7.78 2.22 -4.73
N ILE A 628 -7.77 2.86 -3.56
CA ILE A 628 -7.36 2.27 -2.28
C ILE A 628 -8.58 2.28 -1.37
N GLU A 629 -9.34 1.19 -1.42
CA GLU A 629 -10.73 1.12 -0.99
C GLU A 629 -10.88 1.33 0.52
N ASN A 630 -9.93 0.80 1.29
CA ASN A 630 -9.88 0.86 2.74
C ASN A 630 -8.92 1.94 3.28
N ALA A 631 -8.42 2.85 2.44
CA ALA A 631 -7.51 3.93 2.87
C ALA A 631 -8.16 4.85 3.91
N GLU A 632 -9.46 5.15 3.76
CA GLU A 632 -10.19 5.99 4.71
C GLU A 632 -10.42 5.22 6.01
N GLY A 633 -9.75 5.67 7.08
CA GLY A 633 -9.78 4.98 8.38
C GLY A 633 -8.88 3.75 8.44
N PHE A 634 -7.95 3.57 7.50
CA PHE A 634 -6.92 2.55 7.60
C PHE A 634 -6.09 2.78 8.87
N GLU A 635 -6.02 1.75 9.71
CA GLU A 635 -5.10 1.72 10.85
C GLU A 635 -3.92 0.84 10.45
N ALA A 636 -2.69 1.33 10.55
CA ALA A 636 -1.52 0.52 10.27
C ALA A 636 -1.46 -0.74 11.16
N ALA A 637 -0.86 -1.83 10.65
CA ALA A 637 -0.66 -3.07 11.42
C ALA A 637 0.06 -2.81 12.76
N GLY A 638 0.97 -1.83 12.76
CA GLY A 638 1.60 -1.32 13.97
C GLY A 638 2.89 -2.07 14.30
N PHE A 639 3.29 -2.02 15.57
CA PHE A 639 4.49 -2.73 16.00
C PHE A 639 4.21 -4.20 16.31
N SER A 640 5.10 -5.10 15.86
CA SER A 640 5.03 -6.54 16.17
C SER A 640 5.71 -6.98 17.48
N TYR A 641 6.53 -6.11 18.10
CA TYR A 641 7.19 -6.35 19.40
C TYR A 641 7.15 -5.11 20.33
N PHE A 642 8.15 -4.23 20.25
CA PHE A 642 8.22 -3.06 21.10
C PHE A 642 7.26 -1.99 20.57
N GLY A 643 6.42 -1.43 21.43
CA GLY A 643 5.39 -0.47 21.04
C GLY A 643 4.05 -1.10 20.66
N GLU A 644 3.96 -2.43 20.56
CA GLU A 644 2.73 -3.17 20.26
C GLU A 644 1.65 -2.81 21.30
N LYS A 645 0.46 -2.47 20.80
CA LYS A 645 -0.70 -2.11 21.65
C LYS A 645 -1.23 -3.35 22.36
N VAL A 646 -1.52 -3.20 23.66
CA VAL A 646 -2.14 -4.23 24.48
C VAL A 646 -3.31 -3.64 25.26
N THR A 647 -4.45 -4.32 25.19
CA THR A 647 -5.69 -3.85 25.80
C THR A 647 -5.89 -4.42 27.21
N ASP A 648 -6.64 -3.69 28.03
CA ASP A 648 -7.07 -4.15 29.36
C ASP A 648 -5.90 -4.52 30.28
N VAL A 649 -4.87 -3.68 30.39
CA VAL A 649 -3.67 -3.99 31.20
C VAL A 649 -3.81 -3.62 32.67
N ALA A 650 -4.70 -2.69 32.98
CA ALA A 650 -5.05 -2.25 34.32
C ALA A 650 -6.44 -1.60 34.33
N SER A 651 -6.94 -1.28 35.52
CA SER A 651 -8.12 -0.41 35.70
C SER A 651 -7.75 0.81 36.52
N PHE A 652 -8.43 1.92 36.24
CA PHE A 652 -8.21 3.21 36.85
C PHE A 652 -9.50 3.77 37.43
N LYS A 653 -9.39 4.40 38.61
CA LYS A 653 -10.53 4.98 39.30
C LYS A 653 -10.13 6.15 40.18
N TYR A 654 -10.80 7.29 40.02
CA TYR A 654 -10.80 8.33 41.04
C TYR A 654 -11.63 7.87 42.24
N THR A 655 -11.01 7.74 43.41
CA THR A 655 -11.70 7.43 44.68
C THR A 655 -12.18 8.70 45.39
N SER A 656 -11.54 9.84 45.09
CA SER A 656 -11.97 11.19 45.42
C SER A 656 -11.32 12.19 44.45
N GLU A 657 -11.65 13.48 44.54
CA GLU A 657 -11.07 14.52 43.65
C GLU A 657 -9.53 14.53 43.59
N ASN A 658 -8.87 14.18 44.71
CA ASN A 658 -7.42 14.21 44.85
C ASN A 658 -6.80 12.83 45.08
N VAL A 659 -7.56 11.74 44.88
CA VAL A 659 -7.05 10.37 45.06
C VAL A 659 -7.51 9.49 43.90
N ALA A 660 -6.57 8.79 43.27
CA ALA A 660 -6.83 7.81 42.23
C ALA A 660 -6.17 6.47 42.55
N LEU A 661 -6.77 5.38 42.07
CA LEU A 661 -6.29 4.02 42.25
C LEU A 661 -6.10 3.37 40.88
N ILE A 662 -4.92 2.83 40.64
CA ILE A 662 -4.64 1.90 39.55
C ILE A 662 -4.65 0.48 40.13
N THR A 663 -5.41 -0.42 39.53
CA THR A 663 -5.42 -1.85 39.85
C THR A 663 -4.95 -2.64 38.64
N HIS A 664 -3.80 -3.29 38.76
CA HIS A 664 -3.18 -4.09 37.72
C HIS A 664 -3.86 -5.46 37.59
N LYS A 665 -3.63 -6.17 36.47
CA LYS A 665 -4.21 -7.51 36.22
C LYS A 665 -3.83 -8.57 37.26
N ASP A 666 -2.67 -8.45 37.88
CA ASP A 666 -2.21 -9.31 38.99
C ASP A 666 -2.87 -8.95 40.35
N ASN A 667 -3.78 -7.98 40.36
CA ASN A 667 -4.42 -7.36 41.54
C ASN A 667 -3.47 -6.52 42.42
N SER A 668 -2.24 -6.26 41.99
CA SER A 668 -1.42 -5.24 42.63
C SER A 668 -2.04 -3.85 42.42
N THR A 669 -1.84 -2.95 43.37
CA THR A 669 -2.46 -1.62 43.35
C THR A 669 -1.44 -0.51 43.58
N LYS A 670 -1.65 0.61 42.88
CA LYS A 670 -0.92 1.87 43.08
C LYS A 670 -1.95 2.97 43.35
N GLU A 671 -1.94 3.52 44.56
CA GLU A 671 -2.78 4.66 44.94
C GLU A 671 -1.98 5.95 44.77
N TYR A 672 -2.48 6.86 43.95
CA TYR A 672 -1.95 8.20 43.77
C TYR A 672 -2.79 9.21 44.53
N LYS A 673 -2.14 10.13 45.24
CA LYS A 673 -2.80 11.19 45.97
C LYS A 673 -2.09 12.52 45.75
N LEU A 674 -2.84 13.52 45.29
CA LEU A 674 -2.37 14.90 45.25
C LEU A 674 -2.61 15.57 46.60
N VAL A 675 -1.54 16.03 47.23
CA VAL A 675 -1.56 16.68 48.56
C VAL A 675 -1.53 18.20 48.42
N SER A 676 -0.78 18.73 47.44
CA SER A 676 -0.77 20.15 47.04
C SER A 676 -0.67 20.26 45.51
N ASN A 677 -1.43 21.18 44.91
CA ASN A 677 -1.55 21.42 43.48
C ASN A 677 -0.75 22.67 43.03
N GLY A 678 0.34 23.01 43.71
CA GLY A 678 1.22 24.08 43.23
C GLY A 678 0.73 25.52 43.43
N GLU A 679 -0.49 25.77 43.96
CA GLU A 679 -0.96 27.13 44.30
C GLU A 679 0.00 27.87 45.26
N ASP A 680 0.71 27.12 46.11
CA ASP A 680 1.71 27.61 47.05
C ASP A 680 3.15 27.58 46.50
N GLY A 681 3.32 27.31 45.20
CA GLY A 681 4.60 27.15 44.54
C GLY A 681 5.25 25.78 44.74
N THR A 682 4.50 24.79 45.26
CA THR A 682 4.98 23.40 45.41
C THR A 682 3.89 22.37 45.10
N VAL A 683 4.16 21.46 44.17
CA VAL A 683 3.33 20.26 44.00
C VAL A 683 3.80 19.19 44.98
N VAL A 684 2.87 18.63 45.75
CA VAL A 684 3.15 17.51 46.66
C VAL A 684 2.24 16.35 46.31
N TYR A 685 2.83 15.19 46.03
CA TYR A 685 2.08 13.99 45.70
C TYR A 685 2.58 12.78 46.51
N GLN A 686 1.68 11.82 46.70
CA GLN A 686 1.96 10.54 47.34
C GLN A 686 1.61 9.41 46.38
N MET A 687 2.43 8.36 46.40
CA MET A 687 2.17 7.11 45.70
C MET A 687 2.34 5.97 46.70
N ASN A 688 1.27 5.24 46.98
CA ASN A 688 1.25 4.15 47.95
C ASN A 688 1.10 2.81 47.21
N THR A 689 1.95 1.85 47.55
CA THR A 689 1.88 0.45 47.09
C THR A 689 1.83 -0.48 48.31
N ALA A 690 1.72 -1.79 48.09
CA ALA A 690 1.84 -2.77 49.17
C ALA A 690 3.26 -2.83 49.78
N GLU A 691 4.27 -2.36 49.05
CA GLU A 691 5.70 -2.50 49.38
C GLU A 691 6.35 -1.21 49.88
N TYR A 692 5.81 -0.04 49.52
CA TYR A 692 6.34 1.23 49.97
C TYR A 692 5.35 2.39 49.85
N ASN A 693 5.65 3.46 50.59
CA ASN A 693 4.98 4.76 50.47
C ASN A 693 5.99 5.79 49.97
N PHE A 694 5.69 6.38 48.82
CA PHE A 694 6.48 7.44 48.20
C PHE A 694 5.82 8.81 48.45
N THR A 695 6.62 9.83 48.73
CA THR A 695 6.20 11.23 48.73
C THR A 695 7.17 12.04 47.87
N GLY A 696 6.63 12.81 46.93
CA GLY A 696 7.39 13.70 46.07
C GLY A 696 6.99 15.15 46.28
N TRP A 697 7.99 16.04 46.32
CA TRP A 697 7.80 17.48 46.28
C TRP A 697 8.47 18.03 45.04
N LEU A 698 7.72 18.75 44.21
CA LEU A 698 8.19 19.43 43.01
C LEU A 698 8.01 20.92 43.22
N THR A 699 9.09 21.68 43.04
CA THR A 699 9.10 23.10 43.41
C THR A 699 10.21 23.83 42.67
N GLU A 700 10.08 25.14 42.63
CA GLU A 700 11.10 26.04 42.10
C GLU A 700 11.64 26.93 43.22
N PHE A 701 12.97 27.02 43.29
CA PHE A 701 13.65 27.88 44.24
C PHE A 701 14.87 28.53 43.59
N GLU A 702 14.99 29.85 43.71
CA GLU A 702 16.07 30.64 43.10
C GLU A 702 16.23 30.41 41.57
N GLY A 703 15.13 30.12 40.87
CA GLY A 703 15.13 29.86 39.43
C GLY A 703 15.65 28.47 39.02
N LEU A 704 15.79 27.55 39.97
CA LEU A 704 16.15 26.15 39.73
C LEU A 704 14.96 25.24 40.07
N HIS A 705 14.77 24.18 39.27
CA HIS A 705 13.77 23.15 39.53
C HIS A 705 14.32 22.12 40.50
N TYR A 706 13.50 21.75 41.49
CA TYR A 706 13.83 20.74 42.48
C TYR A 706 12.82 19.60 42.46
N LYS A 707 13.32 18.36 42.56
CA LYS A 707 12.54 17.17 42.90
C LYS A 707 13.08 16.55 44.18
N ILE A 708 12.26 16.53 45.20
CA ILE A 708 12.57 15.92 46.50
C ILE A 708 11.74 14.65 46.59
N SER A 709 12.37 13.53 46.93
CA SER A 709 11.68 12.26 47.11
C SER A 709 11.98 11.67 48.47
N ARG A 710 10.94 11.07 49.06
CA ARG A 710 10.99 10.24 50.26
C ARG A 710 10.30 8.92 49.96
N THR A 711 10.99 7.81 50.16
CA THR A 711 10.42 6.46 50.05
C THR A 711 10.54 5.75 51.39
N VAL A 712 9.43 5.15 51.85
CA VAL A 712 9.36 4.34 53.07
C VAL A 712 8.88 2.94 52.72
N ASN A 713 9.77 1.95 52.79
CA ASN A 713 9.43 0.55 52.51
C ASN A 713 8.58 -0.08 53.63
N THR A 714 7.66 -0.96 53.27
CA THR A 714 6.76 -1.69 54.17
C THR A 714 7.05 -3.20 54.11
N GLY A 715 7.59 -3.79 55.19
CA GLY A 715 8.04 -5.20 55.23
C GLY A 715 8.61 -5.66 56.59
N GLU A 716 9.18 -6.88 56.67
CA GLU A 716 9.72 -7.48 57.91
C GLU A 716 11.02 -6.83 58.44
N ASP A 717 11.70 -6.01 57.64
CA ASP A 717 12.79 -5.11 58.10
C ASP A 717 12.46 -3.63 57.81
N PRO A 718 11.52 -3.01 58.57
CA PRO A 718 10.82 -1.78 58.19
C PRO A 718 11.58 -0.46 58.52
N ALA A 719 12.89 -0.37 58.30
CA ALA A 719 13.68 0.80 58.77
C ALA A 719 14.40 1.64 57.68
N GLU A 720 14.44 1.24 56.41
CA GLU A 720 15.10 2.06 55.37
C GLU A 720 14.16 3.12 54.80
N VAL A 721 14.35 4.36 55.27
CA VAL A 721 13.86 5.57 54.59
C VAL A 721 14.94 6.04 53.63
N THR A 722 14.64 6.11 52.34
CA THR A 722 15.53 6.71 51.35
C THR A 722 15.02 8.09 50.98
N ASN A 723 15.92 9.09 51.04
CA ASN A 723 15.59 10.44 50.59
C ASN A 723 16.63 10.94 49.60
N TRP A 724 16.13 11.49 48.51
CA TRP A 724 16.95 12.08 47.47
C TRP A 724 16.41 13.46 47.14
N ILE A 725 17.34 14.38 46.89
CA ILE A 725 17.02 15.68 46.34
C ILE A 725 17.75 15.81 45.03
N ARG A 726 17.02 16.20 43.99
CA ARG A 726 17.55 16.51 42.67
C ARG A 726 17.30 17.97 42.35
N ARG A 727 18.22 18.60 41.62
CA ARG A 727 18.05 19.93 41.05
C ARG A 727 18.58 19.99 39.62
N LEU A 728 18.00 20.86 38.82
CA LEU A 728 18.44 21.14 37.45
C LEU A 728 19.21 22.45 37.40
N VAL A 729 20.46 22.40 36.92
CA VAL A 729 21.32 23.59 36.77
C VAL A 729 21.87 23.68 35.36
N TYR A 730 22.11 24.90 34.85
CA TYR A 730 22.84 25.08 33.60
C TYR A 730 24.34 25.24 33.88
N SER A 731 25.17 24.32 33.37
CA SER A 731 26.62 24.32 33.56
C SER A 731 27.33 23.68 32.37
N ASP A 732 28.47 24.24 31.97
CA ASP A 732 29.29 23.75 30.84
C ASP A 732 28.51 23.68 29.51
N TYR A 733 27.71 24.72 29.20
CA TYR A 733 26.88 24.84 27.99
C TYR A 733 25.74 23.82 27.85
N MET A 734 25.40 23.12 28.93
CA MET A 734 24.32 22.13 28.99
C MET A 734 23.53 22.27 30.29
N TYR A 735 22.33 21.72 30.31
CA TYR A 735 21.59 21.48 31.55
C TYR A 735 22.15 20.23 32.24
N VAL A 736 22.15 20.21 33.57
CA VAL A 736 22.75 19.17 34.41
C VAL A 736 21.81 18.79 35.55
N ASP A 737 21.50 17.50 35.67
CA ASP A 737 20.88 16.91 36.87
C ASP A 737 21.94 16.75 37.96
N GLN A 738 21.70 17.37 39.11
CA GLN A 738 22.50 17.19 40.31
C GLN A 738 21.66 16.55 41.41
N TYR A 739 22.22 15.58 42.13
CA TYR A 739 21.55 14.93 43.24
C TYR A 739 22.35 14.99 44.54
N ALA A 740 21.64 14.96 45.66
CA ALA A 740 22.20 14.89 47.00
C ALA A 740 21.33 13.96 47.89
N PRO A 741 21.95 13.05 48.68
CA PRO A 741 21.22 12.28 49.68
C PRO A 741 20.91 13.16 50.90
N VAL A 742 19.77 12.89 51.56
CA VAL A 742 19.41 13.52 52.84
C VAL A 742 19.19 12.45 53.89
N THR A 743 19.96 12.51 54.97
CA THR A 743 19.85 11.59 56.10
C THR A 743 18.73 12.04 57.04
N GLY A 744 17.85 11.11 57.43
CA GLY A 744 16.68 11.37 58.27
C GLY A 744 15.40 11.58 57.46
N GLU A 745 14.23 11.51 58.10
CA GLU A 745 12.95 11.44 57.39
C GLU A 745 12.41 12.83 57.01
N ILE A 746 12.25 13.13 55.72
CA ILE A 746 11.73 14.43 55.26
C ILE A 746 10.25 14.60 55.64
N GLU A 747 9.93 15.70 56.31
CA GLU A 747 8.56 16.13 56.63
C GLU A 747 8.04 17.15 55.63
N SER A 748 8.84 18.17 55.30
CA SER A 748 8.44 19.24 54.38
C SER A 748 9.63 19.94 53.74
N PHE A 749 9.35 20.66 52.66
CA PHE A 749 10.27 21.60 52.03
C PHE A 749 9.59 22.96 51.88
N ASN A 750 10.29 24.04 52.22
CA ASN A 750 9.80 25.39 52.04
C ASN A 750 10.97 26.35 51.81
N ASN A 751 10.98 27.09 50.70
CA ASN A 751 11.97 28.12 50.36
C ASN A 751 13.42 27.69 50.59
N GLY A 752 13.82 26.53 50.04
CA GLY A 752 15.20 26.03 50.13
C GLY A 752 15.54 25.33 51.45
N VAL A 753 14.60 25.21 52.39
CA VAL A 753 14.80 24.54 53.69
C VAL A 753 14.03 23.23 53.73
N ILE A 754 14.76 22.14 53.98
CA ILE A 754 14.23 20.79 54.23
C ILE A 754 14.04 20.64 55.73
N THR A 755 12.83 20.32 56.17
CA THR A 755 12.53 19.99 57.57
C THR A 755 12.35 18.48 57.70
N LEU A 756 13.07 17.87 58.64
CA LEU A 756 12.96 16.45 58.97
C LEU A 756 11.97 16.24 60.12
N LYS A 757 11.36 15.05 60.20
CA LYS A 757 10.36 14.72 61.24
C LYS A 757 10.88 14.79 62.68
N ASP A 758 12.20 14.70 62.88
CA ASP A 758 12.81 14.90 64.20
C ASP A 758 12.97 16.38 64.59
N GLY A 759 12.54 17.29 63.70
CA GLY A 759 12.61 18.74 63.86
C GLY A 759 13.93 19.37 63.40
N SER A 760 14.88 18.59 62.91
CA SER A 760 16.12 19.12 62.32
C SER A 760 15.87 19.70 60.92
N VAL A 761 16.71 20.65 60.51
CA VAL A 761 16.59 21.37 59.25
C VAL A 761 17.90 21.34 58.47
N SER A 762 17.80 21.29 57.14
CA SER A 762 18.94 21.36 56.21
C SER A 762 18.64 22.30 55.06
N ASN A 763 19.58 23.16 54.67
CA ASN A 763 19.42 24.07 53.54
C ASN A 763 19.95 23.40 52.25
N VAL A 764 19.21 23.49 51.15
CA VAL A 764 19.62 22.92 49.85
C VAL A 764 20.95 23.48 49.32
N ASN A 765 21.28 24.71 49.70
CA ASN A 765 22.56 25.35 49.34
C ASN A 765 23.75 24.81 50.14
N GLU A 766 23.50 24.08 51.23
CA GLU A 766 24.52 23.46 52.09
C GLU A 766 24.75 21.97 51.77
N LEU A 767 23.97 21.39 50.84
CA LEU A 767 24.09 20.00 50.45
C LEU A 767 25.30 19.75 49.54
N SER A 768 25.88 18.56 49.64
CA SER A 768 26.92 18.07 48.75
C SER A 768 26.30 17.49 47.48
N TRP A 769 26.32 18.29 46.40
CA TRP A 769 25.73 17.93 45.11
C TRP A 769 26.69 17.10 44.24
N THR A 770 26.15 16.04 43.65
CA THR A 770 26.85 15.20 42.67
C THR A 770 26.17 15.34 41.32
N ASN A 771 26.94 15.57 40.25
CA ASN A 771 26.42 15.57 38.88
C ASN A 771 26.03 14.14 38.48
N ASN A 772 24.84 13.97 37.91
CA ASN A 772 24.35 12.70 37.41
C ASN A 772 24.24 12.69 35.89
N LEU A 773 23.47 13.63 35.31
CA LEU A 773 23.15 13.62 33.87
C LEU A 773 23.29 15.01 33.27
N ARG A 774 23.50 15.07 31.95
CA ARG A 774 23.62 16.31 31.19
C ARG A 774 22.83 16.20 29.89
N SER A 775 22.10 17.26 29.50
CA SER A 775 21.43 17.35 28.20
C SER A 775 21.50 18.79 27.65
N HIS A 776 21.41 18.93 26.34
CA HIS A 776 21.20 20.22 25.67
C HIS A 776 19.76 20.73 25.84
N SER A 777 18.81 19.87 26.19
CA SER A 777 17.40 20.18 26.43
C SER A 777 17.05 20.13 27.92
N LEU A 778 16.42 21.19 28.43
CA LEU A 778 15.89 21.21 29.80
C LEU A 778 14.67 20.30 29.93
N ALA A 779 13.81 20.26 28.90
CA ALA A 779 12.59 19.45 28.88
C ALA A 779 12.93 17.95 29.01
N GLU A 780 13.91 17.46 28.25
CA GLU A 780 14.39 16.08 28.35
C GLU A 780 14.86 15.72 29.77
N LEU A 781 15.58 16.63 30.45
CA LEU A 781 16.02 16.38 31.82
C LEU A 781 14.88 16.43 32.84
N ARG A 782 13.88 17.30 32.63
CA ARG A 782 12.70 17.35 33.50
C ARG A 782 11.95 16.02 33.44
N GLU A 783 11.75 15.53 32.23
CA GLU A 783 11.16 14.24 31.91
C GLU A 783 11.94 13.08 32.48
N PHE A 784 13.26 13.09 32.29
CA PHE A 784 14.12 12.11 32.92
C PHE A 784 13.97 12.11 34.43
N ILE A 785 13.93 13.27 35.10
CA ILE A 785 13.86 13.33 36.57
C ILE A 785 12.46 12.99 37.08
N GLY A 786 11.42 13.18 36.27
CA GLY A 786 10.03 13.10 36.69
C GLY A 786 9.63 14.33 37.51
N THR A 787 10.02 15.54 37.07
CA THR A 787 9.50 16.82 37.59
C THR A 787 8.36 17.31 36.70
N VAL A 788 7.91 18.55 36.81
CA VAL A 788 6.86 19.12 35.93
C VAL A 788 7.42 20.30 35.15
N GLU A 789 6.85 20.57 33.98
CA GLU A 789 7.22 21.71 33.15
C GLU A 789 7.02 23.03 33.91
N SER A 790 5.86 23.14 34.57
CA SER A 790 5.45 24.28 35.37
C SER A 790 4.62 23.82 36.58
N VAL A 791 5.07 24.21 37.78
CA VAL A 791 4.31 23.96 39.03
C VAL A 791 2.92 24.63 38.99
N ALA A 792 2.78 25.74 38.24
CA ALA A 792 1.53 26.49 38.16
C ALA A 792 0.49 25.85 37.23
N GLU A 793 0.90 24.94 36.33
CA GLU A 793 0.00 24.27 35.38
C GLU A 793 -0.68 23.04 36.00
N VAL A 794 -0.13 22.52 37.10
CA VAL A 794 -0.71 21.40 37.85
C VAL A 794 -1.90 21.86 38.69
N THR A 795 -3.07 22.00 38.08
CA THR A 795 -4.28 22.48 38.78
C THR A 795 -5.00 21.42 39.62
N ASP A 796 -4.93 20.14 39.23
CA ASP A 796 -5.54 19.02 39.96
C ASP A 796 -4.80 17.68 39.75
N LEU A 797 -5.33 16.58 40.31
CA LEU A 797 -4.70 15.26 40.17
C LEU A 797 -4.71 14.76 38.72
N HIS A 798 -5.70 15.15 37.92
CA HIS A 798 -5.78 14.72 36.53
C HIS A 798 -4.72 15.41 35.68
N SER A 799 -4.53 16.71 35.84
CA SER A 799 -3.45 17.43 35.16
C SER A 799 -2.09 16.85 35.57
N PHE A 800 -1.87 16.61 36.87
CA PHE A 800 -0.64 15.99 37.38
C PHE A 800 -0.32 14.61 36.76
N LEU A 801 -1.31 13.71 36.69
CA LEU A 801 -1.11 12.37 36.14
C LEU A 801 -0.90 12.36 34.62
N ASN A 802 -1.24 13.47 33.94
CA ASN A 802 -1.09 13.64 32.50
C ASN A 802 0.15 14.45 32.09
N GLU A 803 0.93 14.97 33.04
CA GLU A 803 2.25 15.55 32.77
C GLU A 803 3.15 14.52 32.06
N PRO A 804 3.84 14.89 30.96
CA PRO A 804 4.67 13.98 30.16
C PRO A 804 5.68 13.18 31.00
N GLU A 805 6.27 13.84 32.00
CA GLU A 805 7.29 13.30 32.89
C GLU A 805 6.79 12.19 33.83
N PHE A 806 5.48 12.11 34.03
CA PHE A 806 4.81 11.09 34.83
C PHE A 806 4.29 9.93 33.97
N LYS A 807 3.83 10.19 32.74
CA LYS A 807 3.35 9.16 31.80
C LYS A 807 4.41 8.08 31.52
N LEU A 808 5.67 8.48 31.29
CA LEU A 808 6.76 7.53 30.97
C LEU A 808 7.07 6.50 32.05
N ARG A 809 6.79 6.82 33.32
CA ARG A 809 7.22 6.03 34.49
C ARG A 809 6.16 5.05 34.98
N ASN A 810 4.96 5.08 34.42
CA ASN A 810 3.86 4.17 34.76
C ASN A 810 3.95 2.88 33.94
N SER A 811 4.90 2.01 34.28
CA SER A 811 4.98 0.66 33.73
C SER A 811 4.43 -0.40 34.69
N ASN A 812 4.01 -1.51 34.11
CA ASN A 812 3.53 -2.71 34.78
C ASN A 812 4.21 -3.95 34.18
N VAL A 813 4.37 -4.99 34.99
CA VAL A 813 4.77 -6.33 34.53
C VAL A 813 3.50 -7.17 34.45
N ILE A 814 3.27 -7.80 33.31
CA ILE A 814 2.21 -8.79 33.14
C ILE A 814 2.90 -10.15 33.04
N GLU A 815 2.68 -11.01 34.04
CA GLU A 815 3.24 -12.36 34.08
C GLU A 815 2.85 -13.16 32.82
N GLY A 816 3.83 -13.74 32.14
CA GLY A 816 3.63 -14.49 30.89
C GLY A 816 3.43 -13.63 29.64
N GLN A 817 3.56 -12.29 29.73
CA GLN A 817 3.35 -11.36 28.61
C GLN A 817 4.44 -10.28 28.49
N GLY A 818 5.01 -9.80 29.59
CA GLY A 818 6.14 -8.87 29.60
C GLY A 818 5.86 -7.52 30.27
N HIS A 819 6.70 -6.52 29.98
CA HIS A 819 6.58 -5.16 30.52
C HIS A 819 5.72 -4.28 29.62
N VAL A 820 4.72 -3.62 30.22
CA VAL A 820 3.77 -2.76 29.52
C VAL A 820 3.81 -1.35 30.13
N ARG A 821 3.91 -0.32 29.29
CA ARG A 821 3.68 1.08 29.68
C ARG A 821 2.18 1.36 29.60
N ILE A 822 1.60 1.83 30.70
CA ILE A 822 0.17 2.09 30.80
C ILE A 822 -0.14 3.46 30.22
N GLU A 823 -1.18 3.54 29.38
CA GLU A 823 -1.70 4.78 28.83
C GLU A 823 -2.78 5.33 29.78
N MET A 824 -2.55 6.55 30.28
CA MET A 824 -3.52 7.26 31.12
C MET A 824 -4.62 7.89 30.24
N PRO A 825 -5.86 7.98 30.72
CA PRO A 825 -6.94 8.58 29.96
C PRO A 825 -6.74 10.10 29.84
N ASP A 826 -6.95 10.63 28.64
CA ASP A 826 -6.82 12.07 28.35
C ASP A 826 -7.91 12.93 29.00
N SER A 827 -9.03 12.30 29.40
CA SER A 827 -10.13 12.99 30.09
C SER A 827 -10.35 12.45 31.50
N LYS A 828 -10.72 13.36 32.41
CA LYS A 828 -11.04 13.03 33.81
C LYS A 828 -12.37 12.26 33.88
N SER A 829 -12.33 11.01 34.31
CA SER A 829 -13.53 10.21 34.60
C SER A 829 -14.23 10.66 35.89
N ALA A 830 -15.50 10.30 36.05
CA ALA A 830 -16.25 10.66 37.24
C ALA A 830 -15.71 9.95 38.49
N VAL A 831 -15.73 10.61 39.65
CA VAL A 831 -15.35 9.96 40.92
C VAL A 831 -16.25 8.75 41.16
N GLY A 832 -15.64 7.58 41.39
CA GLY A 832 -16.35 6.32 41.58
C GLY A 832 -16.40 5.43 40.34
N GLU A 833 -16.22 6.01 39.15
CA GLU A 833 -16.20 5.30 37.86
C GLU A 833 -14.90 4.53 37.68
N THR A 834 -14.99 3.31 37.14
CA THR A 834 -13.83 2.49 36.79
C THR A 834 -13.66 2.52 35.28
N VAL A 835 -12.46 2.88 34.84
CA VAL A 835 -12.05 2.91 33.43
C VAL A 835 -11.02 1.81 33.20
N THR A 836 -11.12 1.08 32.10
CA THR A 836 -10.08 0.14 31.68
C THR A 836 -8.94 0.91 31.02
N LEU A 837 -7.71 0.61 31.42
CA LEU A 837 -6.50 1.20 30.83
C LEU A 837 -5.88 0.22 29.83
N ASN A 838 -5.48 0.76 28.69
CA ASN A 838 -4.64 0.08 27.71
C ASN A 838 -3.17 0.42 27.95
N GLY A 839 -2.28 -0.18 27.18
CA GLY A 839 -0.87 0.12 27.23
C GLY A 839 -0.12 -0.39 26.02
N ARG A 840 1.19 -0.27 26.08
CA ARG A 840 2.09 -0.74 25.02
C ARG A 840 3.25 -1.53 25.57
N TYR A 841 3.68 -2.55 24.85
CA TYR A 841 4.84 -3.35 25.26
C TYR A 841 6.11 -2.51 25.22
N VAL A 842 6.81 -2.42 26.35
CA VAL A 842 8.17 -1.89 26.47
C VAL A 842 9.18 -3.05 26.40
N SER A 843 8.72 -4.27 26.65
CA SER A 843 9.45 -5.51 26.43
C SER A 843 8.44 -6.64 26.44
N LYS A 844 8.11 -7.23 25.30
CA LYS A 844 7.30 -8.45 25.24
C LYS A 844 8.10 -9.61 25.81
N GLU A 845 7.47 -10.47 26.60
CA GLU A 845 8.17 -11.60 27.24
C GLU A 845 8.68 -12.57 26.17
N THR A 846 9.97 -12.85 26.25
CA THR A 846 10.63 -13.92 25.51
C THR A 846 11.28 -14.83 26.55
N ASP A 847 11.24 -16.15 26.38
CA ASP A 847 11.93 -17.13 27.25
C ASP A 847 13.47 -17.03 27.19
N ALA A 848 14.00 -15.89 26.75
CA ALA A 848 15.35 -15.64 26.32
C ALA A 848 16.30 -15.66 27.52
N ASN A 849 16.60 -16.86 28.00
CA ASN A 849 17.81 -17.12 28.74
C ASN A 849 18.93 -17.37 27.74
N TYR A 850 20.10 -16.83 28.03
CA TYR A 850 21.30 -17.25 27.34
C TYR A 850 21.71 -18.61 27.92
N VAL A 851 21.37 -19.68 27.20
CA VAL A 851 21.54 -21.06 27.65
C VAL A 851 22.95 -21.50 27.36
N VAL A 852 23.76 -21.65 28.41
CA VAL A 852 25.18 -22.03 28.33
C VAL A 852 25.33 -23.49 28.70
N THR A 853 25.82 -24.32 27.78
CA THR A 853 26.11 -25.74 28.01
C THR A 853 27.60 -26.01 27.84
N VAL A 854 28.18 -26.73 28.79
CA VAL A 854 29.60 -27.11 28.74
C VAL A 854 29.70 -28.63 28.60
N ASN A 855 30.53 -29.11 27.68
CA ASN A 855 30.78 -30.54 27.57
C ASN A 855 31.45 -31.11 28.83
N SER A 856 31.39 -32.42 29.04
CA SER A 856 31.93 -33.07 30.25
C SER A 856 33.45 -32.94 30.41
N ALA A 857 34.17 -32.63 29.32
CA ALA A 857 35.60 -32.42 29.31
C ALA A 857 36.01 -30.96 29.58
N GLY A 858 35.07 -30.00 29.59
CA GLY A 858 35.34 -28.57 29.68
C GLY A 858 36.12 -28.00 28.49
N THR A 859 36.14 -28.71 27.36
CA THR A 859 36.84 -28.32 26.13
C THR A 859 35.94 -27.58 25.15
N GLN A 860 34.62 -27.57 25.39
CA GLN A 860 33.67 -26.83 24.58
C GLN A 860 32.56 -26.23 25.45
N THR A 861 32.27 -24.96 25.21
CA THR A 861 31.15 -24.21 25.78
C THR A 861 30.28 -23.71 24.62
N VAL A 862 28.98 -24.02 24.64
CA VAL A 862 28.01 -23.55 23.64
C VAL A 862 26.99 -22.70 24.36
N ALA A 863 26.77 -21.49 23.88
CA ALA A 863 25.84 -20.53 24.45
C ALA A 863 24.84 -20.06 23.38
N THR A 864 23.55 -20.29 23.62
CA THR A 864 22.49 -20.04 22.62
C THR A 864 21.44 -19.06 23.15
N LEU A 865 21.07 -18.10 22.30
CA LEU A 865 19.95 -17.16 22.50
C LEU A 865 19.18 -17.01 21.19
N GLY A 866 17.94 -17.49 21.12
CA GLY A 866 17.16 -17.43 19.88
C GLY A 866 17.84 -18.20 18.73
N ASN A 867 18.05 -17.52 17.60
CA ASN A 867 18.75 -18.05 16.43
C ASN A 867 20.28 -17.85 16.48
N VAL A 868 20.80 -17.25 17.56
CA VAL A 868 22.24 -16.98 17.74
C VAL A 868 22.86 -18.04 18.62
N THR A 869 23.95 -18.65 18.14
CA THR A 869 24.76 -19.62 18.91
C THR A 869 26.22 -19.18 18.91
N ASN A 870 26.79 -18.96 20.10
CA ASN A 870 28.22 -18.77 20.29
C ASN A 870 28.85 -20.05 20.82
N THR A 871 29.89 -20.53 20.15
CA THR A 871 30.61 -21.75 20.50
C THR A 871 32.06 -21.42 20.78
N TYR A 872 32.55 -21.81 21.95
CA TYR A 872 33.93 -21.68 22.39
C TYR A 872 34.53 -23.07 22.48
N THR A 873 35.60 -23.34 21.73
CA THR A 873 36.24 -24.66 21.70
C THR A 873 37.73 -24.54 21.97
N MET A 874 38.28 -25.49 22.71
CA MET A 874 39.71 -25.63 22.99
C MET A 874 40.16 -27.06 22.71
N ALA A 875 41.11 -27.22 21.79
CA ALA A 875 41.77 -28.49 21.49
C ALA A 875 43.26 -28.36 21.81
N LYS A 876 43.80 -29.22 22.68
CA LYS A 876 45.25 -29.28 22.99
C LYS A 876 45.91 -30.38 22.15
N ASP A 877 47.11 -30.10 21.63
CA ASP A 877 48.00 -31.05 20.96
C ASP A 877 48.92 -31.76 21.98
N GLU A 878 49.45 -32.93 21.62
CA GLU A 878 50.40 -33.72 22.42
C GLU A 878 51.74 -33.01 22.68
N LYS A 879 52.04 -31.92 21.94
CA LYS A 879 53.29 -31.13 22.03
C LYS A 879 53.14 -29.78 22.75
N ASP A 880 52.16 -29.65 23.66
CA ASP A 880 51.82 -28.40 24.35
C ASP A 880 51.32 -27.27 23.41
N GLY A 881 50.93 -27.59 22.18
CA GLY A 881 50.21 -26.69 21.28
C GLY A 881 48.70 -26.69 21.55
N PHE A 882 47.98 -25.72 21.02
CA PHE A 882 46.52 -25.70 21.11
C PHE A 882 45.86 -24.92 19.98
N VAL A 883 44.58 -25.22 19.76
CA VAL A 883 43.65 -24.47 18.94
C VAL A 883 42.51 -24.01 19.82
N TYR A 884 42.34 -22.70 19.94
CA TYR A 884 41.18 -22.08 20.52
C TYR A 884 40.33 -21.48 19.41
N SER A 885 39.02 -21.66 19.45
CA SER A 885 38.11 -21.09 18.46
C SER A 885 36.85 -20.56 19.11
N GLU A 886 36.45 -19.36 18.69
CA GLU A 886 35.17 -18.73 18.97
C GLU A 886 34.36 -18.72 17.67
N GLU A 887 33.14 -19.22 17.71
CA GLU A 887 32.26 -19.26 16.55
C GLU A 887 30.92 -18.66 16.90
N THR A 888 30.49 -17.62 16.19
CA THR A 888 29.11 -17.12 16.22
C THR A 888 28.39 -17.60 14.98
N LEU A 889 27.34 -18.38 15.18
CA LEU A 889 26.39 -18.78 14.15
C LEU A 889 25.08 -18.01 14.35
N ILE A 890 24.61 -17.33 13.31
CA ILE A 890 23.22 -16.88 13.20
C ILE A 890 22.56 -17.81 12.19
N GLN A 891 21.61 -18.62 12.65
CA GLN A 891 20.99 -19.67 11.86
C GLN A 891 20.51 -19.14 10.49
N ASN A 892 20.93 -19.81 9.41
CA ASN A 892 20.61 -19.51 8.00
C ASN A 892 21.10 -18.15 7.44
N ASN A 893 21.76 -17.30 8.24
CA ASN A 893 22.21 -15.98 7.78
C ASN A 893 23.73 -15.97 7.55
N TYR A 894 24.52 -16.10 8.61
CA TYR A 894 25.98 -16.11 8.50
C TYR A 894 26.66 -16.82 9.68
N ARG A 895 27.92 -17.19 9.44
CA ARG A 895 28.84 -17.76 10.41
C ARG A 895 30.10 -16.91 10.49
N ARG A 896 30.48 -16.54 11.71
CA ARG A 896 31.76 -15.90 12.04
C ARG A 896 32.58 -16.87 12.86
N ALA A 897 33.82 -17.10 12.48
CA ALA A 897 34.75 -17.88 13.27
C ALA A 897 36.03 -17.09 13.49
N TYR A 898 36.42 -16.95 14.75
CA TYR A 898 37.73 -16.49 15.16
C TYR A 898 38.50 -17.70 15.68
N LYS A 899 39.69 -17.91 15.14
CA LYS A 899 40.54 -19.03 15.52
C LYS A 899 41.91 -18.52 15.91
N VAL A 900 42.34 -18.99 17.06
CA VAL A 900 43.69 -18.82 17.61
C VAL A 900 44.37 -20.17 17.56
N GLU A 901 45.49 -20.25 16.86
CA GLU A 901 46.31 -21.46 16.80
C GLU A 901 47.69 -21.16 17.35
N PHE A 902 48.11 -21.99 18.31
CA PHE A 902 49.38 -21.90 18.99
C PHE A 902 50.16 -23.19 18.77
N THR A 903 51.21 -23.11 17.97
CA THR A 903 51.94 -24.28 17.47
C THR A 903 53.37 -24.27 17.97
N ALA A 904 53.79 -25.39 18.57
CA ALA A 904 55.17 -25.63 18.94
C ALA A 904 56.02 -25.86 17.67
N LEU A 905 57.07 -25.07 17.48
CA LEU A 905 57.89 -25.09 16.28
C LEU A 905 59.05 -26.07 16.41
N GLU A 906 59.43 -26.72 15.30
CA GLU A 906 60.59 -27.61 15.26
C GLU A 906 61.90 -26.82 15.29
N ASN A 907 62.43 -26.65 16.51
CA ASN A 907 63.83 -26.39 16.86
C ASN A 907 64.54 -25.30 16.03
N LEU A 908 64.26 -24.04 16.39
CA LEU A 908 65.12 -22.89 16.16
C LEU A 908 65.80 -22.60 17.52
N SER A 909 67.12 -22.44 17.55
CA SER A 909 67.99 -22.53 18.73
C SER A 909 67.47 -21.93 20.07
N ALA A 910 67.82 -22.63 21.17
CA ALA A 910 67.65 -22.28 22.60
C ALA A 910 66.26 -22.42 23.24
N GLY A 911 65.57 -23.53 22.97
CA GLY A 911 64.27 -23.90 23.57
C GLY A 911 63.29 -24.30 22.47
N THR A 912 62.06 -24.68 22.79
CA THR A 912 61.01 -24.85 21.78
C THR A 912 60.32 -23.50 21.58
N PRO A 913 60.53 -22.79 20.45
CA PRO A 913 59.78 -21.58 20.17
C PRO A 913 58.35 -21.94 19.76
N TYR A 914 57.46 -20.97 19.90
CA TYR A 914 56.05 -21.13 19.55
C TYR A 914 55.66 -20.08 18.52
N PHE A 915 54.70 -20.43 17.68
CA PHE A 915 54.08 -19.49 16.78
C PHE A 915 52.59 -19.44 17.03
N TYR A 916 52.11 -18.22 17.18
CA TYR A 916 50.72 -17.90 17.32
C TYR A 916 50.22 -17.32 16.00
N THR A 917 49.06 -17.80 15.53
CA THR A 917 48.35 -17.22 14.40
C THR A 917 46.90 -16.98 14.76
N THR A 918 46.38 -15.82 14.35
CA THR A 918 44.94 -15.56 14.30
C THR A 918 44.41 -15.68 12.90
N SER A 919 43.24 -16.27 12.77
CA SER A 919 42.45 -16.22 11.56
C SER A 919 41.02 -15.82 11.91
N TYR A 920 40.43 -15.02 11.04
CA TYR A 920 39.03 -14.63 11.09
C TYR A 920 38.37 -15.09 9.80
N GLU A 921 37.29 -15.85 9.91
CA GLU A 921 36.49 -16.34 8.80
C GLU A 921 35.07 -15.78 8.92
N TYR A 922 34.52 -15.35 7.78
CA TYR A 922 33.13 -14.93 7.63
C TYR A 922 32.53 -15.69 6.45
N GLU A 923 31.44 -16.40 6.68
CA GLU A 923 30.72 -17.20 5.70
C GLU A 923 29.24 -16.79 5.71
N TYR A 924 28.69 -16.43 4.53
CA TYR A 924 27.26 -16.20 4.36
C TYR A 924 26.57 -17.54 4.06
N LEU A 925 25.45 -17.81 4.73
CA LEU A 925 24.77 -19.10 4.70
C LEU A 925 23.35 -19.04 4.10
N GLY A 926 22.86 -17.85 3.73
CA GLY A 926 21.53 -17.63 3.17
C GLY A 926 21.49 -17.72 1.63
N ASP A 927 20.28 -17.79 1.08
CA ASP A 927 20.05 -17.63 -0.36
C ASP A 927 20.16 -16.15 -0.73
N ASP A 928 21.02 -15.84 -1.70
CA ASP A 928 21.42 -14.49 -2.09
C ASP A 928 20.24 -13.68 -2.66
N THR A 929 19.71 -12.73 -1.87
CA THR A 929 18.88 -11.62 -2.38
C THR A 929 19.52 -10.32 -1.92
N GLY A 930 19.98 -9.54 -2.88
CA GLY A 930 20.93 -8.45 -2.67
C GLY A 930 20.48 -7.40 -1.64
N ASN A 931 21.50 -6.77 -1.04
CA ASN A 931 21.48 -5.58 -0.17
C ASN A 931 21.29 -5.82 1.33
N THR A 932 22.29 -6.45 1.96
CA THR A 932 23.06 -5.82 3.06
C THR A 932 24.23 -6.75 3.39
N GLN A 933 25.42 -6.51 2.82
CA GLN A 933 26.62 -7.11 3.41
C GLN A 933 26.96 -6.32 4.68
N PRO A 934 26.97 -6.95 5.87
CA PRO A 934 27.47 -6.27 7.07
C PRO A 934 28.95 -5.90 6.87
N PRO A 935 29.44 -4.84 7.54
CA PRO A 935 30.82 -4.40 7.37
C PRO A 935 31.78 -5.53 7.72
N VAL A 936 32.53 -5.99 6.73
CA VAL A 936 33.69 -6.85 6.91
C VAL A 936 34.65 -6.09 7.84
N PRO A 937 35.10 -6.65 8.98
CA PRO A 937 36.18 -6.04 9.74
C PRO A 937 37.38 -5.84 8.81
N GLU A 938 37.98 -4.65 8.80
CA GLU A 938 39.17 -4.30 8.01
C GLU A 938 40.43 -5.05 8.51
N LEU A 939 40.44 -6.38 8.45
CA LEU A 939 41.68 -7.11 8.31
C LEU A 939 41.85 -7.39 6.81
N PRO A 940 42.89 -6.83 6.16
CA PRO A 940 43.16 -7.09 4.75
C PRO A 940 43.16 -8.60 4.48
N PRO A 941 42.41 -9.09 3.48
CA PRO A 941 42.41 -10.51 3.15
C PRO A 941 43.84 -10.96 2.82
N GLY A 942 44.42 -11.83 3.65
CA GLY A 942 45.70 -12.48 3.38
C GLY A 942 46.92 -12.02 4.19
N GLU A 943 46.79 -11.06 5.12
CA GLU A 943 47.89 -10.77 6.07
C GLU A 943 47.70 -11.56 7.38
N ILE A 944 48.49 -12.63 7.55
CA ILE A 944 48.62 -13.30 8.85
C ILE A 944 49.43 -12.37 9.75
N ILE A 945 48.79 -11.80 10.78
CA ILE A 945 49.50 -11.25 11.93
C ILE A 945 49.71 -12.42 12.89
N GLY A 946 50.96 -12.88 12.96
CA GLY A 946 51.33 -13.91 13.92
C GLY A 946 52.29 -13.38 14.96
N GLN A 947 52.32 -13.99 16.14
CA GLN A 947 53.31 -13.66 17.16
C GLN A 947 54.28 -14.85 17.31
N TYR A 948 55.55 -14.59 17.05
CA TYR A 948 56.63 -15.53 17.28
C TYR A 948 57.15 -15.38 18.71
N VAL A 949 57.01 -16.44 19.50
CA VAL A 949 57.34 -16.47 20.92
C VAL A 949 58.60 -17.30 21.13
N LEU A 950 59.71 -16.61 21.39
CA LEU A 950 61.02 -17.22 21.55
C LEU A 950 61.39 -17.34 23.03
N PRO A 951 61.55 -18.55 23.59
CA PRO A 951 62.07 -18.71 24.94
C PRO A 951 63.54 -18.30 25.01
N VAL A 952 63.90 -17.48 25.98
CA VAL A 952 65.27 -17.06 26.25
C VAL A 952 65.66 -17.49 27.66
N ILE A 953 66.78 -18.21 27.80
CA ILE A 953 67.31 -18.64 29.08
C ILE A 953 68.53 -17.79 29.43
N ASN A 954 68.38 -16.92 30.43
CA ASN A 954 69.45 -16.07 30.95
C ASN A 954 69.68 -16.36 32.44
N ASN A 955 70.87 -16.83 32.81
CA ASN A 955 71.25 -17.14 34.20
C ASN A 955 70.23 -18.04 34.95
N ASP A 956 69.78 -19.13 34.32
CA ASP A 956 68.76 -20.06 34.83
C ASP A 956 67.35 -19.47 35.02
N VAL A 957 67.09 -18.23 34.57
CA VAL A 957 65.75 -17.64 34.48
C VAL A 957 65.26 -17.77 33.03
N LYS A 958 64.09 -18.39 32.85
CA LYS A 958 63.42 -18.52 31.55
C LYS A 958 62.48 -17.32 31.37
N SER A 959 62.69 -16.53 30.32
CA SER A 959 61.79 -15.48 29.85
C SER A 959 61.39 -15.75 28.40
N TYR A 960 60.51 -14.93 27.85
CA TYR A 960 60.04 -15.06 26.47
C TYR A 960 60.19 -13.71 25.77
N GLU A 961 60.80 -13.72 24.59
CA GLU A 961 60.79 -12.59 23.67
C GLU A 961 59.64 -12.80 22.68
N LEU A 962 58.84 -11.75 22.46
CA LEU A 962 57.68 -11.76 21.59
C LEU A 962 57.99 -10.90 20.38
N TYR A 963 57.74 -11.44 19.20
CA TYR A 963 57.93 -10.75 17.94
C TYR A 963 56.64 -10.83 17.16
N ASP A 964 55.96 -9.70 16.94
CA ASP A 964 54.82 -9.69 16.03
C ASP A 964 55.38 -9.66 14.61
N ILE A 965 55.00 -10.64 13.81
CA ILE A 965 55.50 -10.86 12.45
C ILE A 965 54.36 -10.68 11.45
N HIS A 966 54.66 -10.03 10.32
CA HIS A 966 53.72 -9.78 9.22
C HIS A 966 54.23 -10.41 7.93
N SER A 967 53.31 -10.65 7.00
CA SER A 967 53.64 -11.03 5.61
C SER A 967 54.47 -12.32 5.44
N VAL A 968 54.40 -13.24 6.40
CA VAL A 968 55.00 -14.59 6.33
C VAL A 968 53.94 -15.65 6.62
N SER A 969 54.05 -16.81 5.96
CA SER A 969 53.19 -17.97 6.19
C SER A 969 53.95 -19.08 6.92
N PHE A 970 53.24 -19.89 7.70
CA PHE A 970 53.81 -21.01 8.45
C PHE A 970 53.14 -22.32 8.01
N ASP A 971 53.92 -23.24 7.46
CA ASP A 971 53.41 -24.51 6.90
C ASP A 971 53.37 -25.68 7.92
N GLY A 972 53.55 -25.38 9.20
CA GLY A 972 53.66 -26.38 10.27
C GLY A 972 55.11 -26.79 10.58
N VAL A 973 56.09 -26.46 9.73
CA VAL A 973 57.51 -26.84 9.91
C VAL A 973 58.48 -25.66 9.69
N LYS A 974 58.15 -24.70 8.81
CA LYS A 974 59.01 -23.55 8.48
C LYS A 974 58.19 -22.29 8.16
N PHE A 975 58.79 -21.11 8.42
CA PHE A 975 58.29 -19.84 7.90
C PHE A 975 58.68 -19.67 6.44
N VAL A 976 57.74 -19.23 5.62
CA VAL A 976 57.93 -18.92 4.21
C VAL A 976 57.41 -17.53 3.86
N ASP A 977 58.04 -16.85 2.90
CA ASP A 977 57.55 -15.58 2.36
C ASP A 977 56.36 -15.78 1.41
N THR A 978 55.84 -14.69 0.84
CA THR A 978 54.73 -14.70 -0.14
C THR A 978 55.04 -15.48 -1.43
N ASN A 979 56.30 -15.84 -1.69
CA ASN A 979 56.73 -16.65 -2.84
C ASN A 979 56.95 -18.13 -2.47
N GLY A 980 56.72 -18.51 -1.21
CA GLY A 980 56.95 -19.86 -0.70
C GLY A 980 58.41 -20.19 -0.38
N GLU A 981 59.31 -19.20 -0.39
CA GLU A 981 60.71 -19.38 -0.01
C GLU A 981 60.89 -19.32 1.50
N ARG A 982 61.79 -20.13 2.06
CA ARG A 982 62.02 -20.19 3.51
C ARG A 982 62.65 -18.89 4.01
N VAL A 983 62.10 -18.31 5.07
CA VAL A 983 62.59 -17.08 5.71
C VAL A 983 62.84 -17.24 7.21
N ASP A 984 63.60 -16.31 7.78
CA ASP A 984 63.71 -16.14 9.23
C ASP A 984 62.58 -15.20 9.71
N PRO A 985 61.71 -15.63 10.64
CA PRO A 985 60.60 -14.79 11.11
C PRO A 985 61.08 -13.48 11.76
N LEU A 986 62.30 -13.45 12.32
CA LEU A 986 62.84 -12.25 12.98
C LEU A 986 63.15 -11.12 11.98
N ASP A 987 63.38 -11.44 10.70
CA ASP A 987 63.59 -10.46 9.64
C ASP A 987 62.28 -9.73 9.25
N TYR A 988 61.14 -10.28 9.66
CA TYR A 988 59.78 -9.79 9.37
C TYR A 988 59.05 -9.31 10.64
N ALA A 989 59.77 -9.18 11.76
CA ALA A 989 59.23 -8.66 13.01
C ALA A 989 59.11 -7.13 12.97
N TYR A 990 57.92 -6.59 13.22
CA TYR A 990 57.67 -5.14 13.26
C TYR A 990 57.50 -4.60 14.69
N PHE A 991 57.17 -5.49 15.64
CA PHE A 991 57.05 -5.18 17.06
C PHE A 991 57.80 -6.24 17.89
N HIS A 992 58.46 -5.79 18.98
CA HIS A 992 59.19 -6.66 19.89
C HIS A 992 58.88 -6.30 21.34
N SER A 993 58.54 -7.29 22.14
CA SER A 993 58.31 -7.15 23.58
C SER A 993 58.86 -8.35 24.35
N ASN A 994 58.76 -8.31 25.69
CA ASN A 994 59.20 -9.39 26.54
C ASN A 994 58.13 -9.79 27.56
N ALA A 995 58.10 -11.08 27.86
CA ALA A 995 57.22 -11.67 28.84
C ALA A 995 58.04 -12.51 29.83
N GLN A 996 57.66 -12.45 31.11
CA GLN A 996 58.35 -13.21 32.16
C GLN A 996 57.88 -14.67 32.19
N THR A 997 56.65 -14.93 31.77
CA THR A 997 56.06 -16.26 31.66
C THR A 997 55.47 -16.49 30.28
N LEU A 998 55.20 -17.76 29.93
CA LEU A 998 54.50 -18.09 28.68
C LEU A 998 53.05 -17.60 28.69
N ASP A 999 52.46 -17.49 29.87
CA ASP A 999 51.09 -16.99 30.03
C ASP A 999 51.04 -15.48 29.78
N ASP A 1000 51.99 -14.71 30.34
CA ASP A 1000 52.12 -13.27 30.05
C ASP A 1000 52.35 -13.01 28.55
N ALA A 1001 53.08 -13.91 27.88
CA ALA A 1001 53.31 -13.86 26.44
C ALA A 1001 52.00 -14.01 25.67
N VAL A 1002 51.21 -15.04 26.01
CA VAL A 1002 49.95 -15.35 25.32
C VAL A 1002 48.83 -14.35 25.67
N ASN A 1003 48.76 -13.86 26.91
CA ASN A 1003 47.80 -12.84 27.34
C ASN A 1003 48.08 -11.44 26.75
N SER A 1004 49.28 -11.20 26.20
CA SER A 1004 49.63 -9.92 25.58
C SER A 1004 48.96 -9.71 24.21
N ILE A 1005 48.31 -10.74 23.67
CA ILE A 1005 47.80 -10.76 22.31
C ILE A 1005 46.44 -10.07 22.25
N HIS A 1006 46.28 -9.15 21.30
CA HIS A 1006 45.07 -8.35 21.15
C HIS A 1006 44.00 -9.15 20.38
N TYR A 1007 42.84 -9.34 21.01
CA TYR A 1007 41.64 -10.12 20.62
C TYR A 1007 41.57 -11.56 21.19
N GLY A 1008 40.62 -11.75 22.10
CA GLY A 1008 40.38 -13.00 22.84
C GLY A 1008 40.86 -12.92 24.30
N SER A 1009 40.13 -13.56 25.21
CA SER A 1009 40.45 -13.57 26.64
C SER A 1009 40.37 -15.00 27.17
N PHE A 1010 41.32 -15.84 26.77
CA PHE A 1010 41.50 -17.21 27.28
C PHE A 1010 42.80 -17.29 28.09
N SER A 1011 42.84 -18.04 29.20
CA SER A 1011 44.09 -18.33 29.91
C SER A 1011 44.56 -19.77 29.67
N LEU A 1012 45.89 -19.93 29.61
CA LEU A 1012 46.53 -21.25 29.59
C LEU A 1012 46.68 -21.86 30.98
N THR A 1013 46.49 -21.06 32.04
CA THR A 1013 46.54 -21.53 33.42
C THR A 1013 45.21 -22.10 33.91
N SER A 1014 44.11 -21.82 33.18
CA SER A 1014 42.81 -22.41 33.47
C SER A 1014 42.78 -23.89 33.12
N GLU A 1015 42.18 -24.68 34.01
CA GLU A 1015 41.88 -26.09 33.76
C GLU A 1015 40.88 -26.25 32.60
N TYR A 1016 40.04 -25.23 32.35
CA TYR A 1016 38.98 -25.20 31.32
C TYR A 1016 38.99 -23.89 30.51
N PRO A 1017 39.91 -23.72 29.54
CA PRO A 1017 40.04 -22.48 28.78
C PRO A 1017 38.81 -22.09 27.94
N ALA A 1018 38.00 -23.06 27.48
CA ALA A 1018 36.75 -22.79 26.76
C ALA A 1018 35.66 -22.17 27.64
N ILE A 1019 35.64 -22.51 28.94
CA ILE A 1019 34.75 -21.89 29.92
C ILE A 1019 35.19 -20.45 30.19
N GLU A 1020 36.50 -20.25 30.38
CA GLU A 1020 37.05 -18.93 30.66
C GLU A 1020 36.87 -17.97 29.48
N GLY A 1021 37.06 -18.44 28.25
CA GLY A 1021 36.80 -17.67 27.04
C GLY A 1021 35.36 -17.14 26.99
N PHE A 1022 34.37 -18.00 27.28
CA PHE A 1022 32.97 -17.58 27.41
C PHE A 1022 32.77 -16.54 28.51
N ILE A 1023 33.32 -16.76 29.72
CA ILE A 1023 33.16 -15.84 30.85
C ILE A 1023 33.78 -14.47 30.52
N ALA A 1024 34.93 -14.46 29.87
CA ALA A 1024 35.61 -13.22 29.52
C ALA A 1024 34.91 -12.47 28.39
N ASP A 1025 34.37 -13.16 27.38
CA ASP A 1025 33.47 -12.55 26.40
C ASP A 1025 32.23 -11.97 27.08
N GLY A 1026 31.56 -12.73 27.97
CA GLY A 1026 30.40 -12.24 28.72
C GLY A 1026 30.68 -11.06 29.66
N ARG A 1027 31.94 -10.79 30.01
CA ARG A 1027 32.37 -9.60 30.77
C ARG A 1027 32.70 -8.40 29.87
N ASN A 1028 33.25 -8.67 28.68
CA ASN A 1028 33.75 -7.65 27.76
C ASN A 1028 32.69 -7.24 26.71
N ASN A 1029 31.75 -8.13 26.39
CA ASN A 1029 30.77 -8.02 25.31
C ASN A 1029 29.43 -8.65 25.71
N SER A 1030 28.72 -7.98 26.62
CA SER A 1030 27.54 -8.49 27.33
C SER A 1030 26.22 -8.26 26.57
N SER A 1031 26.19 -8.36 25.23
CA SER A 1031 24.97 -8.08 24.44
C SER A 1031 24.84 -8.89 23.16
N ILE A 1032 23.63 -9.36 22.85
CA ILE A 1032 23.28 -10.13 21.64
C ILE A 1032 22.16 -9.41 20.88
N TYR A 1033 22.31 -9.26 19.57
CA TYR A 1033 21.26 -8.74 18.69
C TYR A 1033 20.41 -9.90 18.17
N LEU A 1034 19.09 -9.77 18.26
CA LEU A 1034 18.12 -10.65 17.63
C LEU A 1034 17.35 -9.83 16.59
N GLU A 1035 17.41 -10.27 15.34
CA GLU A 1035 16.70 -9.67 14.21
C GLU A 1035 15.18 -9.64 14.44
N GLY A 1036 14.54 -8.53 14.09
CA GLY A 1036 13.11 -8.28 14.29
C GLY A 1036 12.74 -8.07 15.77
N LYS A 1037 13.72 -7.84 16.66
CA LYS A 1037 13.49 -7.64 18.10
C LYS A 1037 14.39 -6.57 18.69
N GLY A 1038 15.66 -6.55 18.31
CA GLY A 1038 16.68 -5.67 18.84
C GLY A 1038 17.69 -6.36 19.77
N ARG A 1039 18.33 -5.59 20.66
CA ARG A 1039 19.48 -6.02 21.45
C ARG A 1039 19.09 -6.44 22.88
N PHE A 1040 19.68 -7.55 23.35
CA PHE A 1040 19.51 -8.13 24.68
C PHE A 1040 20.85 -8.17 25.41
N ASP A 1041 20.91 -7.68 26.64
CA ASP A 1041 22.09 -7.74 27.50
C ASP A 1041 22.07 -8.96 28.43
N PHE A 1042 23.23 -9.48 28.81
CA PHE A 1042 23.36 -10.57 29.80
C PHE A 1042 24.60 -10.36 30.67
N TRP A 1043 24.54 -10.71 31.96
CA TRP A 1043 25.64 -10.42 32.90
C TRP A 1043 26.10 -11.68 33.63
N VAL A 1044 27.30 -12.16 33.30
CA VAL A 1044 27.84 -13.41 33.86
C VAL A 1044 28.22 -13.28 35.34
N ASP A 1045 28.54 -12.08 35.83
CA ASP A 1045 28.90 -11.85 37.23
C ASP A 1045 27.68 -11.54 38.12
N ASN A 1046 26.46 -11.54 37.57
CA ASN A 1046 25.25 -11.38 38.37
C ASN A 1046 25.11 -12.54 39.36
N LYS A 1047 24.71 -12.19 40.59
CA LYS A 1047 24.49 -13.15 41.65
C LYS A 1047 23.11 -13.79 41.56
N TYR A 1048 23.04 -15.09 41.85
CA TYR A 1048 21.79 -15.82 41.96
C TYR A 1048 21.90 -16.94 42.99
N THR A 1049 20.75 -17.43 43.46
CA THR A 1049 20.68 -18.61 44.34
C THR A 1049 20.54 -19.85 43.48
N ASN A 1050 21.51 -20.77 43.56
CA ASN A 1050 21.46 -22.03 42.81
C ASN A 1050 20.47 -23.04 43.43
N ASP A 1051 20.29 -24.20 42.78
CA ASP A 1051 19.40 -25.28 43.25
C ASP A 1051 19.77 -25.85 44.62
N ALA A 1052 21.02 -25.62 45.07
CA ALA A 1052 21.50 -26.02 46.39
C ALA A 1052 21.21 -24.96 47.49
N GLY A 1053 20.62 -23.82 47.13
CA GLY A 1053 20.31 -22.73 48.06
C GLY A 1053 21.51 -21.82 48.38
N GLU A 1054 22.57 -21.86 47.58
CA GLU A 1054 23.80 -21.08 47.77
C GLU A 1054 23.84 -19.86 46.85
N GLU A 1055 24.27 -18.71 47.40
CA GLU A 1055 24.51 -17.49 46.61
C GLU A 1055 25.81 -17.65 45.80
N THR A 1056 25.69 -17.63 44.47
CA THR A 1056 26.81 -17.78 43.52
C THR A 1056 26.64 -16.78 42.37
N THR A 1057 27.56 -16.77 41.40
CA THR A 1057 27.44 -16.01 40.14
C THR A 1057 27.22 -16.97 38.96
N TYR A 1058 26.61 -16.50 37.87
CA TYR A 1058 26.47 -17.32 36.66
C TYR A 1058 27.82 -17.82 36.15
N ALA A 1059 28.84 -16.97 36.14
CA ALA A 1059 30.22 -17.31 35.77
C ALA A 1059 30.79 -18.46 36.62
N SER A 1060 30.51 -18.50 37.93
CA SER A 1060 30.99 -19.57 38.82
C SER A 1060 30.23 -20.89 38.64
N SER A 1061 29.04 -20.85 38.06
CA SER A 1061 28.21 -22.02 37.81
C SER A 1061 28.50 -22.70 36.47
N VAL A 1062 29.15 -22.01 35.54
CA VAL A 1062 29.62 -22.58 34.27
C VAL A 1062 30.83 -23.47 34.55
N THR A 1063 30.58 -24.77 34.68
CA THR A 1063 31.57 -25.82 34.98
C THR A 1063 31.44 -26.99 34.01
N PRO A 1064 32.42 -27.90 33.88
CA PRO A 1064 32.32 -29.03 32.96
C PRO A 1064 31.05 -29.87 33.19
N GLY A 1065 30.30 -30.13 32.11
CA GLY A 1065 29.04 -30.87 32.16
C GLY A 1065 27.84 -30.07 32.70
N SER A 1066 27.98 -28.77 32.95
CA SER A 1066 26.88 -27.92 33.40
C SER A 1066 26.00 -27.41 32.25
N THR A 1067 24.75 -27.12 32.58
CA THR A 1067 23.85 -26.26 31.79
C THR A 1067 23.40 -25.12 32.69
N VAL A 1068 23.68 -23.88 32.29
CA VAL A 1068 23.39 -22.66 33.06
C VAL A 1068 22.49 -21.75 32.22
N ASN A 1069 21.36 -21.35 32.79
CA ASN A 1069 20.45 -20.39 32.18
C ASN A 1069 20.75 -19.01 32.73
N ILE A 1070 21.33 -18.13 31.91
CA ILE A 1070 21.63 -16.75 32.29
C ILE A 1070 20.47 -15.87 31.82
N PRO A 1071 19.77 -15.14 32.72
CA PRO A 1071 18.73 -14.21 32.32
C PRO A 1071 19.29 -13.13 31.40
N THR A 1072 18.52 -12.78 30.37
CA THR A 1072 18.82 -11.63 29.52
C THR A 1072 17.86 -10.49 29.79
N TYR A 1073 18.29 -9.27 29.46
CA TYR A 1073 17.55 -8.04 29.69
C TYR A 1073 17.45 -7.26 28.39
N PHE A 1074 16.24 -6.91 28.00
CA PHE A 1074 16.01 -6.14 26.79
C PHE A 1074 16.65 -4.75 26.88
N LYS A 1075 17.45 -4.39 25.87
CA LYS A 1075 18.29 -3.19 25.87
C LYS A 1075 17.75 -2.14 24.91
N ASN A 1076 17.79 -2.44 23.61
CA ASN A 1076 17.38 -1.54 22.53
C ASN A 1076 16.41 -2.25 21.59
N PRO A 1077 15.17 -1.77 21.42
CA PRO A 1077 14.29 -2.23 20.36
C PRO A 1077 14.84 -1.90 18.98
N GLU A 1078 14.51 -2.79 18.05
CA GLU A 1078 14.47 -2.49 16.62
C GLU A 1078 13.12 -1.87 16.30
N ASP A 1079 13.07 -0.94 15.34
CA ASP A 1079 11.81 -0.43 14.85
C ASP A 1079 11.15 -1.52 13.99
N THR A 1080 10.13 -2.17 14.55
CA THR A 1080 9.37 -3.25 13.92
C THR A 1080 7.98 -2.76 13.50
N PHE A 1081 7.83 -1.47 13.21
CA PHE A 1081 6.56 -0.95 12.71
C PHE A 1081 6.30 -1.49 11.30
N GLU A 1082 5.13 -2.07 11.12
CA GLU A 1082 4.63 -2.53 9.85
C GLU A 1082 3.40 -1.70 9.47
N LEU A 1083 3.43 -1.12 8.27
CA LEU A 1083 2.24 -0.45 7.72
C LEU A 1083 1.15 -1.48 7.43
N GLU A 1084 1.56 -2.62 6.86
CA GLU A 1084 0.68 -3.69 6.40
C GLU A 1084 1.17 -5.05 6.92
N ASP A 1085 0.24 -5.95 7.22
CA ASP A 1085 0.50 -7.36 7.50
C ASP A 1085 -0.51 -8.27 6.76
N GLU A 1086 -0.40 -9.59 6.93
CA GLU A 1086 -1.27 -10.57 6.26
C GLU A 1086 -2.76 -10.45 6.60
N ASN A 1087 -3.11 -9.78 7.70
CA ASN A 1087 -4.49 -9.58 8.15
C ASN A 1087 -4.98 -8.14 7.94
N ASN A 1088 -4.07 -7.20 7.70
CA ASN A 1088 -4.34 -5.78 7.62
C ASN A 1088 -3.45 -5.13 6.55
N PHE A 1089 -3.97 -5.04 5.34
CA PHE A 1089 -3.29 -4.45 4.18
C PHE A 1089 -4.27 -3.58 3.39
N LEU A 1090 -3.73 -2.68 2.57
CA LEU A 1090 -4.51 -1.78 1.73
C LEU A 1090 -5.23 -2.54 0.60
N ASP A 1091 -6.52 -2.33 0.44
CA ASP A 1091 -7.28 -2.96 -0.65
C ASP A 1091 -7.08 -2.12 -1.92
N ILE A 1092 -6.20 -2.58 -2.82
CA ILE A 1092 -5.77 -1.83 -4.00
C ILE A 1092 -6.37 -2.44 -5.26
N SER A 1093 -7.09 -1.63 -6.02
CA SER A 1093 -7.50 -1.95 -7.39
C SER A 1093 -7.02 -0.87 -8.37
N ALA A 1094 -6.73 -1.27 -9.61
CA ALA A 1094 -6.24 -0.37 -10.63
C ALA A 1094 -6.80 -0.72 -12.02
N ALA A 1095 -6.96 0.29 -12.87
CA ALA A 1095 -7.31 0.16 -14.28
C ALA A 1095 -6.49 1.16 -15.11
N LEU A 1096 -5.88 0.69 -16.19
CA LEU A 1096 -5.05 1.43 -17.13
C LEU A 1096 -5.64 1.23 -18.53
N ASN A 1097 -6.09 2.31 -19.17
CA ASN A 1097 -6.37 2.30 -20.60
C ASN A 1097 -5.17 2.87 -21.37
N VAL A 1098 -4.85 2.26 -22.51
CA VAL A 1098 -3.88 2.77 -23.49
C VAL A 1098 -4.54 2.72 -24.87
N ASP A 1099 -4.70 3.89 -25.47
CA ASP A 1099 -5.29 4.07 -26.80
C ASP A 1099 -4.23 4.56 -27.78
N VAL A 1100 -4.12 3.87 -28.91
CA VAL A 1100 -3.15 4.16 -29.96
C VAL A 1100 -3.88 4.26 -31.29
N VAL A 1101 -3.74 5.39 -31.96
CA VAL A 1101 -4.24 5.63 -33.32
C VAL A 1101 -3.06 6.01 -34.22
N LEU A 1102 -2.73 5.12 -35.17
CA LEU A 1102 -1.60 5.24 -36.10
C LEU A 1102 -2.09 4.95 -37.52
N GLY A 1103 -2.35 5.99 -38.32
CA GLY A 1103 -2.94 5.83 -39.65
C GLY A 1103 -4.31 5.14 -39.59
N ASP A 1104 -4.44 3.97 -40.22
CA ASP A 1104 -5.69 3.18 -40.26
C ASP A 1104 -5.83 2.18 -39.09
N TYR A 1105 -4.83 2.08 -38.21
CA TYR A 1105 -4.89 1.19 -37.05
C TYR A 1105 -5.37 1.96 -35.82
N ALA A 1106 -6.35 1.39 -35.13
CA ALA A 1106 -6.82 1.83 -33.82
C ALA A 1106 -6.74 0.64 -32.86
N VAL A 1107 -6.07 0.83 -31.73
CA VAL A 1107 -5.86 -0.19 -30.70
C VAL A 1107 -6.19 0.42 -29.34
N ASP A 1108 -7.01 -0.29 -28.58
CA ASP A 1108 -7.45 0.08 -27.24
C ASP A 1108 -7.17 -1.09 -26.30
N LEU A 1109 -6.30 -0.84 -25.32
CA LEU A 1109 -5.88 -1.82 -24.32
C LEU A 1109 -6.38 -1.35 -22.96
N THR A 1110 -7.07 -2.22 -22.23
CA THR A 1110 -7.45 -1.95 -20.83
C THR A 1110 -6.81 -3.02 -19.95
N LEU A 1111 -5.77 -2.66 -19.19
CA LEU A 1111 -5.22 -3.51 -18.15
C LEU A 1111 -5.84 -3.13 -16.83
N SER A 1112 -6.41 -4.08 -16.12
CA SER A 1112 -6.98 -3.87 -14.79
C SER A 1112 -6.54 -4.97 -13.84
N GLY A 1113 -6.59 -4.71 -12.54
CA GLY A 1113 -6.26 -5.71 -11.55
C GLY A 1113 -6.54 -5.26 -10.15
N GLN A 1114 -6.54 -6.23 -9.25
CA GLN A 1114 -6.79 -6.03 -7.82
C GLN A 1114 -5.85 -6.88 -6.98
N ARG A 1115 -5.46 -6.34 -5.83
CA ARG A 1115 -4.76 -7.09 -4.79
C ARG A 1115 -5.79 -7.95 -4.04
N THR A 1116 -5.53 -9.25 -3.95
CA THR A 1116 -6.43 -10.22 -3.28
C THR A 1116 -5.90 -10.68 -1.93
N GLU A 1117 -4.58 -10.65 -1.73
CA GLU A 1117 -3.85 -10.86 -0.47
C GLU A 1117 -2.59 -9.98 -0.49
N LEU A 1118 -1.86 -9.84 0.62
CA LEU A 1118 -0.69 -8.96 0.70
C LEU A 1118 0.31 -9.15 -0.47
N GLU A 1119 0.52 -10.40 -0.88
CA GLU A 1119 1.41 -10.80 -1.99
C GLU A 1119 0.69 -11.36 -3.24
N GLN A 1120 -0.65 -11.37 -3.27
CA GLN A 1120 -1.43 -11.99 -4.36
C GLN A 1120 -2.35 -10.99 -5.07
N GLY A 1121 -2.67 -11.24 -6.34
CA GLY A 1121 -3.59 -10.42 -7.10
C GLY A 1121 -4.20 -11.11 -8.33
N LYS A 1122 -5.18 -10.45 -8.92
CA LYS A 1122 -5.80 -10.82 -10.19
C LYS A 1122 -5.60 -9.71 -11.21
N LEU A 1123 -5.37 -10.06 -12.46
CA LEU A 1123 -5.19 -9.13 -13.57
C LEU A 1123 -6.10 -9.52 -14.73
N GLU A 1124 -6.63 -8.52 -15.43
CA GLU A 1124 -7.45 -8.66 -16.62
C GLU A 1124 -6.96 -7.67 -17.68
N LEU A 1125 -6.70 -8.14 -18.90
CA LEU A 1125 -6.27 -7.34 -20.04
C LEU A 1125 -7.31 -7.46 -21.15
N ASP A 1126 -8.12 -6.41 -21.33
CA ASP A 1126 -9.02 -6.25 -22.46
C ASP A 1126 -8.26 -5.66 -23.66
N ILE A 1127 -8.41 -6.28 -24.82
CA ILE A 1127 -7.78 -5.86 -26.06
C ILE A 1127 -8.88 -5.64 -27.08
N LYS A 1128 -8.92 -4.44 -27.67
CA LYS A 1128 -9.77 -4.10 -28.81
C LYS A 1128 -8.91 -3.51 -29.92
N TYR A 1129 -9.16 -3.90 -31.16
CA TYR A 1129 -8.39 -3.38 -32.29
C TYR A 1129 -9.19 -3.40 -33.60
N ILE A 1130 -8.84 -2.48 -34.50
CA ILE A 1130 -9.38 -2.40 -35.87
C ILE A 1130 -8.25 -2.70 -36.86
N ILE A 1131 -8.51 -3.58 -37.83
CA ILE A 1131 -7.57 -3.90 -38.91
C ILE A 1131 -7.75 -2.94 -40.10
N PRO A 1132 -6.68 -2.60 -40.84
CA PRO A 1132 -6.77 -1.70 -41.98
C PRO A 1132 -7.79 -2.14 -43.03
N GLY A 1133 -8.65 -1.22 -43.44
CA GLY A 1133 -9.71 -1.46 -44.43
C GLY A 1133 -10.96 -2.13 -43.88
N SER A 1134 -11.06 -2.34 -42.56
CA SER A 1134 -12.29 -2.70 -41.84
C SER A 1134 -12.78 -1.50 -41.04
N ASP A 1135 -14.10 -1.31 -40.98
CA ASP A 1135 -14.75 -0.38 -40.05
C ASP A 1135 -15.22 -1.08 -38.76
N ALA A 1136 -15.06 -2.42 -38.69
CA ALA A 1136 -15.46 -3.25 -37.56
C ALA A 1136 -14.25 -3.67 -36.71
N GLN A 1137 -14.45 -3.70 -35.38
CA GLN A 1137 -13.43 -4.02 -34.38
C GLN A 1137 -13.43 -5.50 -33.99
N ARG A 1138 -12.28 -6.01 -33.56
CA ARG A 1138 -12.13 -7.31 -32.90
C ARG A 1138 -11.71 -7.10 -31.45
N SER A 1139 -12.15 -7.99 -30.57
CA SER A 1139 -11.84 -7.88 -29.15
C SER A 1139 -11.71 -9.23 -28.45
N PHE A 1140 -10.79 -9.31 -27.49
CA PHE A 1140 -10.68 -10.42 -26.56
C PHE A 1140 -10.11 -9.94 -25.22
N MET A 1141 -10.39 -10.67 -24.14
CA MET A 1141 -9.88 -10.42 -22.80
C MET A 1141 -8.99 -11.57 -22.36
N VAL A 1142 -7.92 -11.27 -21.64
CA VAL A 1142 -7.01 -12.23 -21.00
C VAL A 1142 -7.07 -12.03 -19.48
N GLU A 1143 -7.20 -13.08 -18.70
CA GLU A 1143 -7.25 -13.01 -17.23
C GLU A 1143 -6.13 -13.86 -16.62
N TYR A 1144 -5.52 -13.37 -15.53
CA TYR A 1144 -4.48 -14.06 -14.79
C TYR A 1144 -4.69 -13.92 -13.28
N ASP A 1145 -4.58 -15.03 -12.55
CA ASP A 1145 -4.65 -15.06 -11.09
C ASP A 1145 -3.30 -15.55 -10.55
N THR A 1146 -2.62 -14.74 -9.73
CA THR A 1146 -1.29 -15.07 -9.21
C THR A 1146 -1.32 -16.18 -8.16
N LYS A 1147 -2.47 -16.37 -7.49
CA LYS A 1147 -2.63 -17.35 -6.42
C LYS A 1147 -2.82 -18.75 -6.97
N THR A 1148 -3.58 -18.87 -8.06
CA THR A 1148 -3.80 -20.15 -8.76
C THR A 1148 -2.84 -20.36 -9.94
N GLU A 1149 -2.05 -19.34 -10.29
CA GLU A 1149 -1.19 -19.28 -11.47
C GLU A 1149 -1.92 -19.61 -12.78
N SER A 1150 -3.24 -19.34 -12.85
CA SER A 1150 -4.09 -19.71 -13.98
C SER A 1150 -4.21 -18.57 -14.99
N LEU A 1151 -4.11 -18.90 -16.28
CA LEU A 1151 -4.31 -17.99 -17.41
C LEU A 1151 -5.53 -18.41 -18.24
N SER A 1152 -6.45 -17.48 -18.48
CA SER A 1152 -7.59 -17.66 -19.38
C SER A 1152 -7.64 -16.55 -20.43
N ALA A 1153 -8.34 -16.79 -21.54
CA ALA A 1153 -8.74 -15.72 -22.45
C ALA A 1153 -10.15 -15.99 -23.00
N LYS A 1154 -10.94 -14.94 -23.22
CA LYS A 1154 -12.29 -15.06 -23.81
C LYS A 1154 -12.58 -13.95 -24.82
N ASN A 1155 -13.54 -14.16 -25.72
CA ASN A 1155 -13.98 -13.14 -26.68
C ASN A 1155 -15.51 -13.02 -26.76
N THR A 1156 -15.98 -12.03 -27.53
CA THR A 1156 -17.41 -11.74 -27.74
C THR A 1156 -18.18 -12.84 -28.48
N GLU A 1157 -17.49 -13.80 -29.08
CA GLU A 1157 -18.09 -14.90 -29.86
C GLU A 1157 -18.29 -16.19 -29.03
N GLY A 1158 -18.06 -16.11 -27.71
CA GLY A 1158 -18.17 -17.24 -26.78
C GLY A 1158 -16.99 -18.20 -26.85
N VAL A 1159 -15.86 -17.79 -27.46
CA VAL A 1159 -14.62 -18.56 -27.43
C VAL A 1159 -13.94 -18.35 -26.08
N SER A 1160 -13.55 -19.43 -25.41
CA SER A 1160 -12.77 -19.40 -24.16
C SER A 1160 -11.55 -20.31 -24.28
N LEU A 1161 -10.37 -19.78 -23.97
CA LEU A 1161 -9.11 -20.48 -23.85
C LEU A 1161 -8.76 -20.58 -22.37
N VAL A 1162 -8.39 -21.78 -21.91
CA VAL A 1162 -7.94 -21.99 -20.53
C VAL A 1162 -6.65 -22.81 -20.55
N LEU A 1163 -5.60 -22.27 -19.93
CA LEU A 1163 -4.40 -23.03 -19.62
C LEU A 1163 -4.55 -23.63 -18.21
N VAL A 1164 -4.34 -24.94 -18.10
CA VAL A 1164 -4.41 -25.66 -16.83
C VAL A 1164 -2.97 -25.87 -16.38
N ASP A 1165 -2.55 -25.19 -15.32
CA ASP A 1165 -1.27 -25.50 -14.70
C ASP A 1165 -1.35 -26.91 -14.08
N LYS A 1166 -0.61 -27.83 -14.67
CA LYS A 1166 -0.31 -29.13 -14.06
C LYS A 1166 1.11 -28.96 -13.54
N GLY A 1167 1.22 -28.43 -12.32
CA GLY A 1167 2.48 -27.99 -11.70
C GLY A 1167 3.66 -28.93 -11.95
N GLU A 1168 4.88 -28.37 -11.93
CA GLU A 1168 6.17 -28.99 -12.29
C GLU A 1168 6.01 -30.29 -13.11
N ILE A 1169 6.00 -30.15 -14.45
CA ILE A 1169 6.17 -31.28 -15.36
C ILE A 1169 7.44 -32.00 -14.92
N SER A 1170 7.29 -33.14 -14.26
CA SER A 1170 8.42 -33.88 -13.70
C SER A 1170 9.41 -34.23 -14.80
N ASP A 1171 10.71 -34.25 -14.48
CA ASP A 1171 11.77 -34.65 -15.42
C ASP A 1171 11.53 -36.06 -16.03
N GLU A 1172 10.62 -36.86 -15.47
CA GLU A 1172 10.19 -38.16 -16.01
C GLU A 1172 9.22 -38.06 -17.21
N ASP A 1173 8.57 -36.91 -17.43
CA ASP A 1173 7.73 -36.62 -18.60
C ASP A 1173 8.50 -35.89 -19.73
N ALA A 1174 9.80 -35.59 -19.50
CA ALA A 1174 10.71 -34.89 -20.41
C ALA A 1174 11.39 -35.80 -21.45
N ASP A 1175 10.73 -36.87 -21.90
CA ASP A 1175 11.18 -37.64 -23.06
C ASP A 1175 10.94 -36.82 -24.35
N ALA A 1176 11.97 -36.68 -25.19
CA ALA A 1176 11.90 -35.88 -26.41
C ALA A 1176 10.74 -36.33 -27.32
N GLY A 1177 9.80 -35.41 -27.60
CA GLY A 1177 8.63 -35.66 -28.43
C GLY A 1177 7.34 -36.10 -27.72
N VAL A 1178 7.28 -36.08 -26.38
CA VAL A 1178 6.02 -36.28 -25.64
C VAL A 1178 5.13 -35.03 -25.74
N GLU A 1179 3.85 -35.22 -26.07
CA GLU A 1179 2.83 -34.17 -26.11
C GLU A 1179 2.10 -34.11 -24.76
N VAL A 1180 2.26 -33.02 -24.03
CA VAL A 1180 1.59 -32.76 -22.74
C VAL A 1180 0.44 -31.79 -22.98
N GLU A 1181 -0.79 -32.19 -22.63
CA GLU A 1181 -1.94 -31.29 -22.66
C GLU A 1181 -1.83 -30.25 -21.55
N ILE A 1182 -1.72 -28.98 -21.96
CA ILE A 1182 -1.58 -27.81 -21.10
C ILE A 1182 -2.81 -26.88 -21.13
N GLY A 1183 -3.80 -27.15 -21.97
CA GLY A 1183 -5.02 -26.33 -22.04
C GLY A 1183 -6.02 -26.74 -23.11
N LYS A 1184 -7.13 -26.00 -23.22
CA LYS A 1184 -8.19 -26.22 -24.21
C LYS A 1184 -8.77 -24.90 -24.72
N ILE A 1185 -9.38 -24.96 -25.90
CA ILE A 1185 -10.21 -23.88 -26.47
C ILE A 1185 -11.64 -24.40 -26.60
N MET A 1186 -12.57 -23.70 -25.98
CA MET A 1186 -14.00 -23.95 -25.94
C MET A 1186 -14.74 -22.90 -26.78
N VAL A 1187 -15.88 -23.27 -27.35
CA VAL A 1187 -16.85 -22.33 -27.94
C VAL A 1187 -18.22 -22.66 -27.36
N GLY A 1188 -18.71 -21.81 -26.46
CA GLY A 1188 -19.81 -22.17 -25.56
C GLY A 1188 -19.44 -23.43 -24.75
N GLU A 1189 -20.29 -24.45 -24.78
CA GLU A 1189 -20.05 -25.74 -24.10
C GLU A 1189 -19.21 -26.73 -24.95
N GLU A 1190 -18.90 -26.42 -26.21
CA GLU A 1190 -18.23 -27.32 -27.14
C GLU A 1190 -16.69 -27.18 -27.08
N VAL A 1191 -15.96 -28.30 -27.00
CA VAL A 1191 -14.49 -28.30 -27.12
C VAL A 1191 -14.13 -28.14 -28.60
N ALA A 1192 -13.47 -27.04 -28.97
CA ALA A 1192 -13.04 -26.77 -30.34
C ALA A 1192 -11.58 -27.16 -30.60
N ALA A 1193 -10.70 -27.02 -29.61
CA ALA A 1193 -9.30 -27.43 -29.71
C ALA A 1193 -8.65 -27.81 -28.37
N THR A 1194 -7.51 -28.50 -28.44
CA THR A 1194 -6.65 -28.84 -27.31
C THR A 1194 -5.27 -28.21 -27.50
N ILE A 1195 -4.72 -27.64 -26.43
CA ILE A 1195 -3.39 -26.99 -26.41
C ILE A 1195 -2.40 -27.98 -25.82
N LEU A 1196 -1.35 -28.26 -26.58
CA LEU A 1196 -0.34 -29.28 -26.28
C LEU A 1196 1.05 -28.62 -26.23
N LYS A 1197 1.88 -28.99 -25.27
CA LYS A 1197 3.31 -28.66 -25.23
C LYS A 1197 4.11 -29.89 -25.66
N ARG A 1198 5.01 -29.72 -26.63
CA ARG A 1198 5.96 -30.74 -27.07
C ARG A 1198 7.34 -30.12 -27.16
N ASP A 1199 8.26 -30.57 -26.31
CA ASP A 1199 9.57 -29.95 -26.12
C ASP A 1199 9.43 -28.45 -25.80
N SER A 1200 9.95 -27.56 -26.67
CA SER A 1200 9.84 -26.09 -26.55
C SER A 1200 8.72 -25.50 -27.42
N ILE A 1201 7.86 -26.32 -28.04
CA ILE A 1201 6.84 -25.90 -29.01
C ILE A 1201 5.45 -26.07 -28.41
N VAL A 1202 4.59 -25.07 -28.56
CA VAL A 1202 3.16 -25.17 -28.27
C VAL A 1202 2.40 -25.47 -29.57
N LEU A 1203 1.47 -26.43 -29.50
CA LEU A 1203 0.66 -26.91 -30.61
C LEU A 1203 -0.82 -26.75 -30.25
N ILE A 1204 -1.63 -26.34 -31.22
CA ILE A 1204 -3.09 -26.36 -31.12
C ILE A 1204 -3.60 -27.48 -32.01
N LYS A 1205 -4.34 -28.40 -31.41
CA LYS A 1205 -5.00 -29.51 -32.09
C LYS A 1205 -6.50 -29.29 -32.10
N TYR A 1206 -7.03 -28.92 -33.27
CA TYR A 1206 -8.46 -28.75 -33.49
C TYR A 1206 -9.19 -30.10 -33.54
N THR A 1207 -10.48 -30.09 -33.22
CA THR A 1207 -11.31 -31.30 -33.21
C THR A 1207 -11.56 -31.89 -34.59
N ASP A 1208 -11.40 -31.09 -35.66
CA ASP A 1208 -11.42 -31.56 -37.05
C ASP A 1208 -10.12 -32.28 -37.47
N GLY A 1209 -9.12 -32.31 -36.58
CA GLY A 1209 -7.83 -32.97 -36.77
C GLY A 1209 -6.73 -32.07 -37.35
N VAL A 1210 -7.02 -30.80 -37.62
CA VAL A 1210 -5.99 -29.82 -37.99
C VAL A 1210 -5.08 -29.59 -36.77
N ILE A 1211 -3.77 -29.56 -37.01
CA ILE A 1211 -2.79 -29.20 -36.01
C ILE A 1211 -2.02 -28.00 -36.55
N GLU A 1212 -1.97 -26.93 -35.77
CA GLU A 1212 -1.07 -25.82 -36.03
C GLU A 1212 -0.05 -25.69 -34.90
N SER A 1213 1.19 -25.32 -35.25
CA SER A 1213 2.19 -24.88 -34.30
C SER A 1213 2.10 -23.37 -34.12
N LEU A 1214 2.42 -22.91 -32.93
CA LEU A 1214 2.35 -21.51 -32.57
C LEU A 1214 3.67 -20.77 -32.70
#